data_AF-A0A6M8UFI1-F1
#
_entry.id   AF-A0A6M8UFI1-F1
#
_cell.length_a   1.000
_cell.length_b   1.000
_cell.length_c   1.000
_cell.angle_alpha   90.00
_cell.angle_beta   90.00
_cell.angle_gamma   90.00
#
_symmetry.space_group_name_H-M   'P 1'
#
loop_
_entity.id
_entity.type
_entity.pdbx_description
1 polymer ?
#
loop_
_entity_poly.entity_id
_entity_poly.type
_entity_poly.pdbx_seq_one_letter_code
_entity_poly.pdbx_strand_id
1 'polypeptide(L)'
;MSRWLTFLLVCVLGLATLTPTLALADDNAASGDEGQPAHQVNAALELPKMQKILDKIKGQVSGESNDGKLGQLNDMSLELSGNADTLGQALIPQRAQLVAQLAVLGPAPKPNSGVKETPEVTRKRHTLEAQKSKLDDQIKQAEAIKNGSLNLSAQIVNLRRDALKTQLARNSGSIFSAHFWSPLLGNSQDSDKISQFSDELGATIGLSWEDGWRVGTIAWFIAAVLVATLGRRYGEEFLAWISINKLPEGRLRRSFLAAAIALTTLAAVVLAFNFLDQAFTRRQEVSDEVQDFVDKLVQLSVFSGLIAGLGRAFLSTRRPSWRLPAMTNEVAQSLKPYPPIIAALVFVFQGVEAFNSSVGTSLDTTVFAYGMTALLIGAMALSISIRSNRVRRKVLHEGHQPEVKSTLTGLIQMAITLTGIAILVTLAIGYVSLARFLSYELVWTGIVLGSFYLLSHLINDGCESLLSTNNPSGRRIQSSLNIDERHLAQAAALLAALGKTVLILFVVVALLNGTFSTSTPIELMQKAVEFWGGKGLESLSIVPAHLVNAVLCFIVGIYVLRAIKRWLDKDFLPKTTMDIGMRVSLVTLFSNVGYVLVILLTLSTMGLQWNKLAWIVSALSVGIGFGLQEIVKNFISGLILLTERPVKVGDLVSISGIEGDIRRINVRATEIQLSDKSTVIVPNSQLISQNVRNATMGNAQGVVTILLTFPLDIDPVRVREILLEVYNENERILETPEPSVSFKDLTPAGIVLSVTGNVASQRQISGAKSDLLFDILTRLRKEGVVLSKPQTMIIERSKSGNVVVDKLEE
;
A
#
# COMPACT_ATOMS: atom_id res chain seq x y z
N MET A 1 8.14 31.82 0.05
CA MET A 1 7.48 30.85 0.95
C MET A 1 6.13 31.34 1.47
N SER A 2 6.03 32.56 2.02
CA SER A 2 4.77 33.14 2.55
C SER A 2 3.54 32.99 1.64
N ARG A 3 3.65 33.27 0.33
CA ARG A 3 2.52 33.17 -0.63
C ARG A 3 2.01 31.75 -0.93
N TRP A 4 2.85 30.73 -0.72
CA TRP A 4 2.49 29.33 -0.94
C TRP A 4 1.86 28.73 0.32
N LEU A 5 2.32 29.16 1.49
CA LEU A 5 1.72 28.81 2.77
C LEU A 5 0.33 29.45 2.91
N THR A 6 0.15 30.70 2.46
CA THR A 6 -1.19 31.31 2.38
C THR A 6 -2.08 30.65 1.34
N PHE A 7 -1.53 30.08 0.27
CA PHE A 7 -2.33 29.32 -0.72
C PHE A 7 -2.80 27.98 -0.14
N LEU A 8 -1.93 27.26 0.57
CA LEU A 8 -2.32 26.07 1.34
C LEU A 8 -3.32 26.43 2.44
N LEU A 9 -3.14 27.55 3.13
CA LEU A 9 -4.06 28.06 4.14
C LEU A 9 -5.41 28.45 3.53
N VAL A 10 -5.44 29.05 2.34
CA VAL A 10 -6.67 29.41 1.61
C VAL A 10 -7.36 28.18 1.00
N CYS A 11 -6.62 27.16 0.57
CA CYS A 11 -7.20 25.88 0.17
C CYS A 11 -7.74 25.09 1.37
N VAL A 12 -7.07 25.16 2.53
CA VAL A 12 -7.54 24.58 3.79
C VAL A 12 -8.74 25.36 4.35
N LEU A 13 -8.74 26.69 4.24
CA LEU A 13 -9.90 27.53 4.57
C LEU A 13 -11.06 27.31 3.59
N GLY A 14 -10.79 27.10 2.30
CA GLY A 14 -11.79 26.74 1.30
C GLY A 14 -12.39 25.35 1.51
N LEU A 15 -11.61 24.41 2.06
CA LEU A 15 -12.06 23.10 2.53
C LEU A 15 -12.82 23.20 3.87
N ALA A 16 -12.43 24.13 4.75
CA ALA A 16 -13.13 24.40 6.00
C ALA A 16 -14.46 25.14 5.79
N THR A 17 -14.64 25.88 4.69
CA THR A 17 -15.94 26.49 4.33
C THR A 17 -16.92 25.53 3.68
N LEU A 18 -16.52 24.27 3.43
CA LEU A 18 -17.40 23.21 2.92
C LEU A 18 -18.00 22.35 4.04
N THR A 19 -17.70 22.63 5.31
CA THR A 19 -18.42 22.05 6.43
C THR A 19 -19.72 22.82 6.65
N PRO A 20 -20.88 22.15 6.84
CA PRO A 20 -22.05 22.85 7.37
C PRO A 20 -21.64 23.53 8.67
N THR A 21 -22.09 24.76 8.82
CA THR A 21 -21.93 25.56 10.04
C THR A 21 -22.39 24.72 11.23
N LEU A 22 -21.43 24.24 12.04
CA LEU A 22 -21.69 23.76 13.39
C LEU A 22 -22.48 24.86 14.09
N ALA A 23 -23.76 24.57 14.37
CA ALA A 23 -24.53 25.35 15.31
C ALA A 23 -23.72 25.43 16.61
N LEU A 24 -23.34 26.64 17.00
CA LEU A 24 -22.87 26.94 18.34
C LEU A 24 -24.04 26.62 19.28
N ALA A 25 -24.05 25.39 19.79
CA ALA A 25 -24.81 25.07 20.99
C ALA A 25 -24.22 25.91 22.12
N ASP A 26 -25.08 26.62 22.84
CA ASP A 26 -24.76 27.44 24.00
C ASP A 26 -23.86 26.69 24.98
N ASP A 27 -22.63 27.16 25.07
CA ASP A 27 -21.66 26.71 26.06
C ASP A 27 -21.90 27.51 27.35
N ASN A 28 -22.93 27.10 28.10
CA ASN A 28 -23.13 27.56 29.46
C ASN A 28 -22.73 26.46 30.45
N ALA A 29 -21.60 26.73 31.10
CA ALA A 29 -21.11 26.18 32.36
C ALA A 29 -20.33 24.85 32.34
N ALA A 30 -19.03 24.95 32.11
CA ALA A 30 -18.03 24.42 33.06
C ALA A 30 -16.70 25.15 32.89
N SER A 31 -16.41 26.05 33.83
CA SER A 31 -15.11 26.70 34.02
C SER A 31 -13.98 25.66 34.09
N GLY A 32 -12.93 25.89 33.31
CA GLY A 32 -11.73 25.06 33.28
C GLY A 32 -11.00 25.05 34.62
N ASP A 33 -10.50 23.87 34.97
CA ASP A 33 -9.45 23.68 35.96
C ASP A 33 -8.26 23.05 35.24
N GLU A 34 -7.11 23.74 35.29
CA GLU A 34 -5.86 23.33 34.68
C GLU A 34 -5.21 22.20 35.50
N GLY A 35 -4.72 21.16 34.81
CA GLY A 35 -3.65 20.27 35.31
C GLY A 35 -4.01 19.34 36.48
N GLN A 36 -4.64 18.19 36.19
CA GLN A 36 -4.67 17.04 37.10
C GLN A 36 -4.22 15.74 36.43
N PRO A 37 -3.49 14.85 37.13
CA PRO A 37 -3.02 13.59 36.60
C PRO A 37 -4.19 12.62 36.39
N ALA A 38 -4.14 11.88 35.28
CA ALA A 38 -5.02 10.75 34.89
C ALA A 38 -6.16 10.41 35.88
N HIS A 39 -7.38 10.82 35.55
CA HIS A 39 -8.58 10.29 36.19
C HIS A 39 -8.52 8.77 36.18
N GLN A 40 -8.43 8.14 37.36
CA GLN A 40 -8.71 6.72 37.53
C GLN A 40 -10.18 6.50 37.17
N VAL A 41 -10.45 6.08 35.93
CA VAL A 41 -11.78 5.66 35.50
C VAL A 41 -12.22 4.52 36.42
N ASN A 42 -13.24 4.79 37.24
CA ASN A 42 -13.72 3.83 38.22
C ASN A 42 -14.54 2.74 37.51
N ALA A 43 -13.86 1.67 37.07
CA ALA A 43 -14.47 0.55 36.35
C ALA A 43 -15.69 -0.04 37.06
N ALA A 44 -15.75 0.03 38.40
CA ALA A 44 -16.88 -0.45 39.19
C ALA A 44 -18.18 0.34 38.96
N LEU A 45 -18.09 1.59 38.48
CA LEU A 45 -19.24 2.46 38.23
C LEU A 45 -19.63 2.51 36.75
N GLU A 46 -18.66 2.36 35.84
CA GLU A 46 -18.89 2.40 34.40
C GLU A 46 -19.39 1.06 33.82
N LEU A 47 -18.91 -0.10 34.30
CA LEU A 47 -19.34 -1.41 33.80
C LEU A 47 -20.87 -1.66 33.96
N PRO A 48 -21.50 -1.34 35.11
CA PRO A 48 -22.96 -1.46 35.23
C PRO A 48 -23.73 -0.50 34.31
N LYS A 49 -23.20 0.70 34.04
CA LYS A 49 -23.82 1.64 33.08
C LYS A 49 -23.76 1.08 31.67
N MET A 50 -22.60 0.57 31.25
CA MET A 50 -22.41 -0.07 29.94
C MET A 50 -23.34 -1.27 29.76
N GLN A 51 -23.52 -2.10 30.80
CA GLN A 51 -24.48 -3.21 30.76
C GLN A 51 -25.92 -2.72 30.57
N LYS A 52 -26.34 -1.66 31.27
CA LYS A 52 -27.68 -1.06 31.07
C LYS A 52 -27.87 -0.51 29.66
N ILE A 53 -26.83 0.06 29.06
CA ILE A 53 -26.88 0.53 27.66
C ILE A 53 -27.06 -0.67 26.72
N LEU A 54 -26.31 -1.75 26.91
CA LEU A 54 -26.45 -2.97 26.11
C LEU A 54 -27.88 -3.53 26.18
N ASP A 55 -28.45 -3.63 27.39
CA ASP A 55 -29.80 -4.13 27.59
C ASP A 55 -30.85 -3.20 26.97
N LYS A 56 -30.65 -1.88 27.02
CA LYS A 56 -31.50 -0.88 26.34
C LYS A 56 -31.48 -1.08 24.82
N ILE A 57 -30.29 -1.21 24.21
CA ILE A 57 -30.16 -1.44 22.77
C ILE A 57 -30.89 -2.74 22.40
N LYS A 58 -30.67 -3.84 23.15
CA LYS A 58 -31.34 -5.12 22.92
C LYS A 58 -32.87 -5.02 22.96
N GLY A 59 -33.39 -4.23 23.91
CA GLY A 59 -34.82 -3.94 24.02
C GLY A 59 -35.37 -3.21 22.79
N GLN A 60 -34.65 -2.21 22.28
CA GLN A 60 -35.05 -1.43 21.11
C GLN A 60 -34.98 -2.23 19.79
N VAL A 61 -34.02 -3.14 19.66
CA VAL A 61 -33.87 -3.99 18.45
C VAL A 61 -35.04 -4.96 18.27
N SER A 62 -35.64 -5.44 19.36
CA SER A 62 -36.59 -6.56 19.33
C SER A 62 -37.94 -6.26 18.65
N GLY A 63 -38.24 -4.99 18.36
CA GLY A 63 -39.47 -4.56 17.67
C GLY A 63 -39.27 -3.53 16.57
N GLU A 64 -38.03 -3.21 16.21
CA GLU A 64 -37.73 -2.16 15.25
C GLU A 64 -37.53 -2.74 13.84
N SER A 65 -38.18 -2.12 12.86
CA SER A 65 -38.13 -2.54 11.44
C SER A 65 -37.58 -1.44 10.53
N ASN A 66 -37.38 -0.24 11.06
CA ASN A 66 -36.78 0.86 10.33
C ASN A 66 -35.26 0.66 10.21
N ASP A 67 -34.78 0.59 8.96
CA ASP A 67 -33.36 0.38 8.64
C ASP A 67 -32.44 1.48 9.22
N GLY A 68 -32.91 2.74 9.25
CA GLY A 68 -32.15 3.86 9.80
C GLY A 68 -31.93 3.75 11.30
N LYS A 69 -33.00 3.40 12.05
CA LYS A 69 -32.91 3.18 13.50
C LYS A 69 -32.11 1.94 13.84
N LEU A 70 -32.26 0.85 13.08
CA LEU A 70 -31.40 -0.33 13.21
C LEU A 70 -29.92 0.02 12.92
N GLY A 71 -29.66 0.93 11.97
CA GLY A 71 -28.32 1.48 11.73
C GLY A 71 -27.76 2.19 12.97
N GLN A 72 -28.50 3.13 13.54
CA GLN A 72 -28.08 3.85 14.76
C GLN A 72 -27.85 2.90 15.94
N LEU A 73 -28.74 1.93 16.16
CA LEU A 73 -28.59 0.92 17.21
C LEU A 73 -27.35 0.05 17.00
N ASN A 74 -27.01 -0.26 15.74
CA ASN A 74 -25.80 -0.98 15.40
C ASN A 74 -24.55 -0.16 15.73
N ASP A 75 -24.55 1.13 15.40
CA ASP A 75 -23.43 2.03 15.68
C ASP A 75 -23.23 2.21 17.18
N MET A 76 -24.31 2.41 17.95
CA MET A 76 -24.27 2.44 19.42
C MET A 76 -23.73 1.13 20.00
N SER A 77 -24.07 -0.02 19.40
CA SER A 77 -23.57 -1.33 19.82
C SER A 77 -22.06 -1.46 19.54
N LEU A 78 -21.58 -0.98 18.41
CA LEU A 78 -20.15 -0.98 18.07
C LEU A 78 -19.35 -0.02 18.95
N GLU A 79 -19.89 1.17 19.21
CA GLU A 79 -19.30 2.15 20.14
C GLU A 79 -19.18 1.57 21.55
N LEU A 80 -20.25 0.94 22.05
CA LEU A 80 -20.25 0.28 23.35
C LEU A 80 -19.19 -0.84 23.42
N SER A 81 -19.01 -1.59 22.34
CA SER A 81 -17.95 -2.60 22.23
C SER A 81 -16.56 -1.97 22.34
N GLY A 82 -16.31 -0.87 21.65
CA GLY A 82 -15.04 -0.12 21.71
C GLY A 82 -14.76 0.47 23.09
N ASN A 83 -15.78 1.01 23.75
CA ASN A 83 -15.68 1.56 25.10
C ASN A 83 -15.43 0.46 26.15
N ALA A 84 -16.05 -0.71 25.99
CA ALA A 84 -15.79 -1.87 26.86
C ALA A 84 -14.37 -2.43 26.65
N ASP A 85 -13.88 -2.48 25.40
CA ASP A 85 -12.53 -2.96 25.08
C ASP A 85 -11.45 -2.03 25.64
N THR A 86 -11.60 -0.71 25.46
CA THR A 86 -10.66 0.29 26.01
C THR A 86 -10.60 0.24 27.53
N LEU A 87 -11.75 0.11 28.20
CA LEU A 87 -11.81 -0.06 29.65
C LEU A 87 -11.15 -1.38 30.08
N GLY A 88 -11.43 -2.49 29.38
CA GLY A 88 -10.80 -3.79 29.65
C GLY A 88 -9.26 -3.74 29.52
N GLN A 89 -8.76 -3.13 28.44
CA GLN A 89 -7.32 -2.95 28.20
C GLN A 89 -6.65 -2.09 29.29
N ALA A 90 -7.34 -1.07 29.81
CA ALA A 90 -6.82 -0.23 30.90
C ALA A 90 -6.65 -0.99 32.23
N LEU A 91 -7.38 -2.08 32.45
CA LEU A 91 -7.29 -2.90 33.68
C LEU A 91 -6.19 -3.97 33.63
N ILE A 92 -5.75 -4.39 32.44
CA ILE A 92 -4.68 -5.39 32.25
C ILE A 92 -3.36 -5.01 32.95
N PRO A 93 -2.81 -3.79 32.81
CA PRO A 93 -1.57 -3.43 33.50
C PRO A 93 -1.72 -3.40 35.02
N GLN A 94 -2.87 -2.98 35.55
CA GLN A 94 -3.14 -3.00 37.00
C GLN A 94 -3.18 -4.44 37.53
N ARG A 95 -3.79 -5.36 36.76
CA ARG A 95 -3.79 -6.79 37.06
C ARG A 95 -2.38 -7.37 37.05
N ALA A 96 -1.57 -7.01 36.06
CA ALA A 96 -0.18 -7.46 35.96
C ALA A 96 0.64 -6.99 37.19
N GLN A 97 0.42 -5.76 37.67
CA GLN A 97 1.05 -5.24 38.87
C GLN A 97 0.65 -6.05 40.13
N LEU A 98 -0.63 -6.39 40.30
CA LEU A 98 -1.09 -7.22 41.42
C LEU A 98 -0.53 -8.65 41.35
N VAL A 99 -0.43 -9.23 40.15
CA VAL A 99 0.20 -10.55 39.95
C VAL A 99 1.69 -10.50 40.30
N ALA A 100 2.40 -9.43 39.92
CA ALA A 100 3.80 -9.24 40.30
C ALA A 100 3.97 -9.10 41.83
N GLN A 101 3.09 -8.34 42.50
CA GLN A 101 3.10 -8.22 43.97
C GLN A 101 2.82 -9.55 44.68
N LEU A 102 1.88 -10.35 44.15
CA LEU A 102 1.61 -11.71 44.64
C LEU A 102 2.78 -12.68 44.38
N ALA A 103 3.48 -12.53 43.26
CA ALA A 103 4.67 -13.33 42.95
C ALA A 103 5.81 -13.08 43.94
N VAL A 104 6.00 -11.83 44.40
CA VAL A 104 6.98 -11.49 45.45
C VAL A 104 6.65 -12.15 46.80
N LEU A 105 5.35 -12.33 47.11
CA LEU A 105 4.88 -12.97 48.34
C LEU A 105 4.95 -14.51 48.30
N GLY A 106 5.12 -15.11 47.12
CA GLY A 106 5.18 -16.56 46.95
C GLY A 106 3.84 -17.30 47.20
N PRO A 107 3.75 -18.57 46.80
CA PRO A 107 2.57 -19.41 47.03
C PRO A 107 2.38 -19.70 48.53
N ALA A 108 1.13 -19.88 48.96
CA ALA A 108 0.83 -20.25 50.33
C ALA A 108 1.54 -21.57 50.73
N PRO A 109 2.12 -21.66 51.94
CA PRO A 109 2.80 -22.86 52.40
C PRO A 109 1.85 -24.06 52.45
N LYS A 110 2.32 -25.22 51.97
CA LYS A 110 1.51 -26.45 51.96
C LYS A 110 1.14 -26.86 53.40
N PRO A 111 -0.07 -27.39 53.66
CA PRO A 111 -0.57 -27.67 55.01
C PRO A 111 0.35 -28.52 55.91
N ASN A 112 1.21 -29.36 55.32
CA ASN A 112 2.13 -30.27 56.01
C ASN A 112 3.62 -29.87 55.94
N SER A 113 3.94 -28.61 55.63
CA SER A 113 5.34 -28.17 55.40
C SER A 113 6.09 -27.67 56.64
N GLY A 114 5.43 -27.56 57.80
CA GLY A 114 6.06 -27.12 59.06
C GLY A 114 6.45 -25.63 59.13
N VAL A 115 6.34 -24.89 58.02
CA VAL A 115 6.62 -23.45 57.95
C VAL A 115 5.35 -22.66 58.29
N LYS A 116 5.32 -22.00 59.46
CA LYS A 116 4.24 -21.08 59.86
C LYS A 116 4.52 -19.69 59.30
N GLU A 117 3.66 -19.23 58.40
CA GLU A 117 3.71 -17.87 57.87
C GLU A 117 3.27 -16.84 58.92
N THR A 118 3.81 -15.61 58.86
CA THR A 118 3.39 -14.53 59.76
C THR A 118 1.96 -14.07 59.42
N PRO A 119 1.10 -13.78 60.43
CA PRO A 119 -0.30 -13.38 60.20
C PRO A 119 -0.46 -12.18 59.26
N GLU A 120 0.52 -11.27 59.24
CA GLU A 120 0.53 -10.09 58.38
C GLU A 120 0.72 -10.43 56.90
N VAL A 121 1.58 -11.40 56.57
CA VAL A 121 1.82 -11.84 55.18
C VAL A 121 0.60 -12.56 54.64
N THR A 122 -0.03 -13.42 55.45
CA THR A 122 -1.29 -14.09 55.08
C THR A 122 -2.43 -13.09 54.86
N ARG A 123 -2.58 -12.07 55.72
CA ARG A 123 -3.58 -11.00 55.55
C ARG A 123 -3.31 -10.17 54.29
N LYS A 124 -2.04 -9.84 54.01
CA LYS A 124 -1.65 -9.07 52.83
C LYS A 124 -1.86 -9.86 51.54
N ARG A 125 -1.52 -11.15 51.52
CA ARG A 125 -1.83 -12.06 50.39
C ARG A 125 -3.33 -12.14 50.13
N HIS A 126 -4.14 -12.38 51.15
CA HIS A 126 -5.61 -12.41 51.01
C HIS A 126 -6.18 -11.10 50.47
N THR A 127 -5.65 -9.95 50.91
CA THR A 127 -6.09 -8.63 50.43
C THR A 127 -5.76 -8.44 48.94
N LEU A 128 -4.55 -8.81 48.52
CA LEU A 128 -4.12 -8.72 47.12
C LEU A 128 -4.82 -9.73 46.22
N GLU A 129 -5.09 -10.95 46.72
CA GLU A 129 -5.90 -11.96 46.01
C GLU A 129 -7.33 -11.48 45.81
N ALA A 130 -7.95 -10.87 46.82
CA ALA A 130 -9.29 -10.29 46.72
C ALA A 130 -9.33 -9.13 45.71
N GLN A 131 -8.32 -8.25 45.72
CA GLN A 131 -8.20 -7.15 44.75
C GLN A 131 -7.99 -7.68 43.32
N LYS A 132 -7.13 -8.69 43.15
CA LYS A 132 -6.92 -9.35 41.86
C LYS A 132 -8.19 -10.01 41.35
N SER A 133 -8.91 -10.74 42.20
CA SER A 133 -10.18 -11.38 41.83
C SER A 133 -11.22 -10.37 41.37
N LYS A 134 -11.36 -9.24 42.09
CA LYS A 134 -12.26 -8.16 41.69
C LYS A 134 -11.91 -7.58 40.32
N LEU A 135 -10.62 -7.43 40.04
CA LEU A 135 -10.13 -6.91 38.76
C LEU A 135 -10.29 -7.94 37.63
N ASP A 136 -10.08 -9.23 37.91
CA ASP A 136 -10.36 -10.35 37.01
C ASP A 136 -11.85 -10.37 36.63
N ASP A 137 -12.75 -10.16 37.59
CA ASP A 137 -14.19 -10.11 37.35
C ASP A 137 -14.60 -8.88 36.52
N GLN A 138 -13.98 -7.71 36.78
CA GLN A 138 -14.18 -6.50 35.97
C GLN A 138 -13.71 -6.68 34.52
N ILE A 139 -12.56 -7.32 34.30
CA ILE A 139 -12.05 -7.62 32.96
C ILE A 139 -13.00 -8.59 32.25
N LYS A 140 -13.44 -9.66 32.91
CA LYS A 140 -14.43 -10.61 32.36
C LYS A 140 -15.75 -9.92 32.02
N GLN A 141 -16.20 -9.00 32.86
CA GLN A 141 -17.43 -8.24 32.62
C GLN A 141 -17.27 -7.30 31.42
N ALA A 142 -16.15 -6.60 31.30
CA ALA A 142 -15.83 -5.79 30.13
C ALA A 142 -15.82 -6.63 28.84
N GLU A 143 -15.20 -7.82 28.89
CA GLU A 143 -15.13 -8.75 27.76
C GLU A 143 -16.52 -9.34 27.42
N ALA A 144 -17.35 -9.62 28.41
CA ALA A 144 -18.73 -10.06 28.20
C ALA A 144 -19.59 -8.97 27.55
N ILE A 145 -19.45 -7.70 27.98
CA ILE A 145 -20.15 -6.56 27.37
C ILE A 145 -19.66 -6.36 25.92
N LYS A 146 -18.34 -6.41 25.70
CA LYS A 146 -17.74 -6.33 24.36
C LYS A 146 -18.33 -7.39 23.43
N ASN A 147 -18.30 -8.66 23.84
CA ASN A 147 -18.79 -9.79 23.05
C ASN A 147 -20.31 -9.75 22.86
N GLY A 148 -21.05 -9.36 23.90
CA GLY A 148 -22.50 -9.16 23.84
C GLY A 148 -22.89 -8.08 22.83
N SER A 149 -22.15 -6.97 22.81
CA SER A 149 -22.37 -5.86 21.86
C SER A 149 -21.99 -6.24 20.42
N LEU A 150 -20.92 -7.04 20.22
CA LEU A 150 -20.56 -7.56 18.90
C LEU A 150 -21.61 -8.56 18.37
N ASN A 151 -22.12 -9.44 19.24
CA ASN A 151 -23.18 -10.37 18.87
C ASN A 151 -24.49 -9.63 18.53
N LEU A 152 -24.86 -8.62 19.33
CA LEU A 152 -26.02 -7.79 19.06
C LEU A 152 -25.88 -7.04 17.73
N SER A 153 -24.71 -6.47 17.45
CA SER A 153 -24.39 -5.87 16.15
C SER A 153 -24.58 -6.88 15.00
N ALA A 154 -24.05 -8.10 15.13
CA ALA A 154 -24.24 -9.14 14.13
C ALA A 154 -25.73 -9.53 13.92
N GLN A 155 -26.53 -9.56 14.99
CA GLN A 155 -27.98 -9.77 14.90
C GLN A 155 -28.68 -8.63 14.16
N ILE A 156 -28.35 -7.38 14.50
CA ILE A 156 -28.91 -6.20 13.84
C ILE A 156 -28.59 -6.21 12.34
N VAL A 157 -27.34 -6.50 11.96
CA VAL A 157 -26.93 -6.61 10.55
C VAL A 157 -27.71 -7.71 9.82
N ASN A 158 -27.95 -8.86 10.46
CA ASN A 158 -28.76 -9.92 9.88
C ASN A 158 -30.23 -9.50 9.71
N LEU A 159 -30.83 -8.83 10.70
CA LEU A 159 -32.19 -8.30 10.60
C LEU A 159 -32.32 -7.30 9.46
N ARG A 160 -31.39 -6.35 9.35
CA ARG A 160 -31.35 -5.37 8.24
C ARG A 160 -31.22 -6.07 6.88
N ARG A 161 -30.35 -7.08 6.79
CA ARG A 161 -30.16 -7.86 5.56
C ARG A 161 -31.42 -8.64 5.17
N ASP A 162 -32.12 -9.24 6.12
CA ASP A 162 -33.34 -9.99 5.85
C ASP A 162 -34.51 -9.06 5.51
N ALA A 163 -34.60 -7.89 6.15
CA ALA A 163 -35.50 -6.82 5.73
C ALA A 163 -35.23 -6.38 4.28
N LEU A 164 -33.96 -6.15 3.92
CA LEU A 164 -33.56 -5.76 2.57
C LEU A 164 -33.87 -6.84 1.53
N LYS A 165 -33.59 -8.13 1.81
CA LYS A 165 -33.98 -9.23 0.91
C LYS A 165 -35.48 -9.27 0.69
N THR A 166 -36.25 -9.12 1.76
CA THR A 166 -37.71 -9.16 1.72
C THR A 166 -38.24 -7.97 0.92
N GLN A 167 -37.65 -6.78 1.08
CA GLN A 167 -37.98 -5.59 0.30
C GLN A 167 -37.61 -5.72 -1.19
N LEU A 168 -36.46 -6.30 -1.52
CA LEU A 168 -36.01 -6.49 -2.91
C LEU A 168 -36.80 -7.58 -3.65
N ALA A 169 -37.17 -8.66 -2.95
CA ALA A 169 -37.92 -9.78 -3.52
C ALA A 169 -39.45 -9.54 -3.54
N ARG A 170 -39.93 -8.43 -2.95
CA ARG A 170 -41.34 -8.08 -2.98
C ARG A 170 -41.73 -7.58 -4.36
N ASN A 171 -42.71 -8.24 -4.96
CA ASN A 171 -43.38 -7.76 -6.17
C ASN A 171 -44.46 -6.76 -5.74
N SER A 172 -44.28 -5.49 -6.08
CA SER A 172 -45.22 -4.41 -5.73
C SER A 172 -46.23 -4.10 -6.84
N GLY A 173 -46.27 -4.95 -7.88
CA GLY A 173 -47.09 -4.75 -9.07
C GLY A 173 -46.36 -3.99 -10.17
N SER A 174 -46.71 -4.31 -11.41
CA SER A 174 -46.14 -3.70 -12.61
C SER A 174 -46.50 -2.21 -12.70
N ILE A 175 -45.62 -1.39 -13.28
CA ILE A 175 -45.91 0.02 -13.60
C ILE A 175 -47.10 0.21 -14.55
N PHE A 176 -47.48 -0.85 -15.29
CA PHE A 176 -48.66 -0.85 -16.16
C PHE A 176 -49.97 -1.18 -15.42
N SER A 177 -49.89 -1.57 -14.15
CA SER A 177 -51.08 -1.89 -13.34
C SER A 177 -51.73 -0.63 -12.77
N ALA A 178 -53.06 -0.62 -12.67
CA ALA A 178 -53.79 0.50 -12.05
C ALA A 178 -53.43 0.70 -10.56
N HIS A 179 -53.00 -0.36 -9.87
CA HIS A 179 -52.61 -0.32 -8.47
C HIS A 179 -51.35 0.55 -8.24
N PHE A 180 -50.37 0.50 -9.15
CA PHE A 180 -49.18 1.35 -9.07
C PHE A 180 -49.53 2.85 -9.09
N TRP A 181 -50.57 3.23 -9.85
CA TRP A 181 -51.01 4.62 -9.99
C TRP A 181 -52.03 5.05 -8.93
N SER A 182 -52.42 4.15 -8.01
CA SER A 182 -53.43 4.43 -6.99
C SER A 182 -53.12 5.63 -6.08
N PRO A 183 -51.85 5.95 -5.72
CA PRO A 183 -51.55 7.15 -4.93
C PRO A 183 -51.89 8.47 -5.64
N LEU A 184 -51.90 8.49 -6.98
CA LEU A 184 -52.25 9.66 -7.79
C LEU A 184 -53.76 9.83 -7.99
N LEU A 185 -54.53 8.75 -7.84
CA LEU A 185 -55.94 8.67 -8.23
C LEU A 185 -56.93 8.81 -7.06
N GLY A 186 -56.44 9.13 -5.86
CA GLY A 186 -57.27 9.70 -4.79
C GLY A 186 -57.81 8.72 -3.75
N ASN A 187 -56.98 7.85 -3.18
CA ASN A 187 -57.42 7.03 -2.04
C ASN A 187 -56.31 6.76 -1.02
N SER A 188 -55.53 7.79 -0.66
CA SER A 188 -54.47 7.63 0.33
C SER A 188 -54.97 8.00 1.73
N GLN A 189 -54.95 7.02 2.64
CA GLN A 189 -54.92 7.24 4.09
C GLN A 189 -53.79 8.20 4.54
N ASP A 190 -52.86 8.51 3.62
CA ASP A 190 -51.76 9.45 3.81
C ASP A 190 -52.14 10.92 3.60
N SER A 191 -53.33 11.24 3.07
CA SER A 191 -53.69 12.63 2.76
C SER A 191 -53.64 13.53 4.00
N ASP A 192 -54.12 13.02 5.14
CA ASP A 192 -54.13 13.75 6.41
C ASP A 192 -52.71 13.95 6.97
N LYS A 193 -51.84 12.94 6.83
CA LYS A 193 -50.43 13.04 7.24
C LYS A 193 -49.66 14.03 6.38
N ILE A 194 -49.88 13.97 5.06
CA ILE A 194 -49.26 14.88 4.09
C ILE A 194 -49.73 16.30 4.34
N SER A 195 -51.03 16.51 4.60
CA SER A 195 -51.55 17.85 4.92
C SER A 195 -50.97 18.38 6.22
N GLN A 196 -50.92 17.57 7.28
CA GLN A 196 -50.36 17.97 8.57
C GLN A 196 -48.89 18.41 8.44
N PHE A 197 -48.05 17.61 7.77
CA PHE A 197 -46.66 17.99 7.57
C PHE A 197 -46.51 19.19 6.62
N SER A 198 -47.40 19.33 5.62
CA SER A 198 -47.43 20.51 4.76
C SER A 198 -47.81 21.78 5.53
N ASP A 199 -48.69 21.66 6.52
CA ASP A 199 -49.07 22.75 7.42
C ASP A 199 -47.91 23.12 8.34
N GLU A 200 -47.15 22.15 8.87
CA GLU A 200 -45.92 22.39 9.64
C GLU A 200 -44.82 23.09 8.82
N LEU A 201 -44.63 22.67 7.56
CA LEU A 201 -43.76 23.37 6.61
C LEU A 201 -44.26 24.80 6.34
N GLY A 202 -45.56 24.96 6.11
CA GLY A 202 -46.20 26.26 5.89
C GLY A 202 -46.08 27.19 7.08
N ALA A 203 -46.23 26.65 8.30
CA ALA A 203 -46.04 27.36 9.55
C ALA A 203 -44.58 27.82 9.67
N THR A 204 -43.62 26.93 9.41
CA THR A 204 -42.17 27.27 9.43
C THR A 204 -41.84 28.40 8.46
N ILE A 205 -42.38 28.35 7.24
CA ILE A 205 -42.25 29.44 6.25
C ILE A 205 -42.91 30.73 6.78
N GLY A 206 -44.08 30.62 7.41
CA GLY A 206 -44.77 31.74 8.06
C GLY A 206 -43.94 32.42 9.13
N LEU A 207 -43.26 31.65 10.00
CA LEU A 207 -42.36 32.17 11.04
C LEU A 207 -41.18 32.94 10.42
N SER A 208 -40.65 32.48 9.28
CA SER A 208 -39.59 33.18 8.55
C SER A 208 -40.05 34.53 7.96
N TRP A 209 -41.37 34.75 7.88
CA TRP A 209 -42.03 35.93 7.33
C TRP A 209 -42.73 36.78 8.40
N GLU A 210 -42.28 36.76 9.66
CA GLU A 210 -42.73 37.69 10.71
C GLU A 210 -41.98 39.05 10.66
N ASP A 211 -42.60 40.11 11.16
CA ASP A 211 -42.07 41.48 11.21
C ASP A 211 -40.86 41.58 12.17
N GLY A 212 -39.69 41.21 11.64
CA GLY A 212 -38.41 41.17 12.36
C GLY A 212 -37.40 40.23 11.68
N TRP A 213 -37.89 39.17 11.02
CA TRP A 213 -37.07 38.13 10.39
C TRP A 213 -37.13 38.15 8.86
N ARG A 214 -38.19 38.74 8.27
CA ARG A 214 -38.37 38.95 6.82
C ARG A 214 -37.11 39.44 6.10
N VAL A 215 -36.44 40.45 6.65
CA VAL A 215 -35.24 41.03 6.03
C VAL A 215 -34.08 40.02 6.01
N GLY A 216 -33.91 39.23 7.08
CA GLY A 216 -32.92 38.16 7.16
C GLY A 216 -33.21 37.03 6.17
N THR A 217 -34.48 36.60 6.07
CA THR A 217 -34.94 35.58 5.12
C THR A 217 -34.70 36.01 3.68
N ILE A 218 -35.06 37.26 3.33
CA ILE A 218 -34.80 37.84 2.00
C ILE A 218 -33.29 37.93 1.73
N ALA A 219 -32.49 38.35 2.72
CA ALA A 219 -31.03 38.44 2.58
C ALA A 219 -30.39 37.07 2.31
N TRP A 220 -30.78 36.02 3.05
CA TRP A 220 -30.28 34.66 2.83
C TRP A 220 -30.75 34.06 1.51
N PHE A 221 -32.01 34.31 1.12
CA PHE A 221 -32.51 33.89 -0.19
C PHE A 221 -31.75 34.56 -1.34
N ILE A 222 -31.52 35.87 -1.24
CA ILE A 222 -30.68 36.60 -2.21
C ILE A 222 -29.26 36.03 -2.20
N ALA A 223 -28.67 35.75 -1.04
CA ALA A 223 -27.34 35.14 -0.94
C ALA A 223 -27.30 33.76 -1.63
N ALA A 224 -28.33 32.92 -1.47
CA ALA A 224 -28.44 31.63 -2.14
C ALA A 224 -28.45 31.77 -3.66
N VAL A 225 -29.28 32.68 -4.20
CA VAL A 225 -29.36 32.97 -5.63
C VAL A 225 -28.04 33.54 -6.17
N LEU A 226 -27.43 34.46 -5.44
CA LEU A 226 -26.15 35.07 -5.81
C LEU A 226 -25.03 34.03 -5.85
N VAL A 227 -24.94 33.14 -4.86
CA VAL A 227 -23.90 32.09 -4.84
C VAL A 227 -24.13 31.06 -5.95
N ALA A 228 -25.36 30.61 -6.17
CA ALA A 228 -25.70 29.65 -7.22
C ALA A 228 -25.39 30.17 -8.64
N THR A 229 -25.50 31.49 -8.86
CA THR A 229 -25.31 32.13 -10.17
C THR A 229 -23.94 32.81 -10.30
N LEU A 230 -23.74 33.93 -9.60
CA LEU A 230 -22.54 34.76 -9.66
C LEU A 230 -21.36 34.11 -8.94
N GLY A 231 -21.58 33.55 -7.74
CA GLY A 231 -20.53 32.87 -6.97
C GLY A 231 -19.89 31.75 -7.77
N ARG A 232 -20.72 30.92 -8.42
CA ARG A 232 -20.25 29.88 -9.34
C ARG A 232 -19.46 30.46 -10.52
N ARG A 233 -19.99 31.49 -11.19
CA ARG A 233 -19.36 32.09 -12.38
C ARG A 233 -18.00 32.71 -12.04
N TYR A 234 -17.95 33.57 -11.03
CA TYR A 234 -16.71 34.22 -10.62
C TYR A 234 -15.72 33.23 -10.01
N GLY A 235 -16.20 32.22 -9.28
CA GLY A 235 -15.34 31.12 -8.80
C GLY A 235 -14.68 30.35 -9.94
N GLU A 236 -15.44 30.01 -10.99
CA GLU A 236 -14.90 29.37 -12.19
C GLU A 236 -13.91 30.29 -12.93
N GLU A 237 -14.23 31.57 -13.12
CA GLU A 237 -13.36 32.54 -13.79
C GLU A 237 -12.07 32.80 -13.01
N PHE A 238 -12.16 32.90 -11.68
CA PHE A 238 -11.01 33.07 -10.79
C PHE A 238 -10.08 31.84 -10.80
N LEU A 239 -10.63 30.63 -10.67
CA LEU A 239 -9.83 29.40 -10.74
C LEU A 239 -9.26 29.17 -12.15
N ALA A 240 -9.97 29.59 -13.20
CA ALA A 240 -9.44 29.58 -14.57
C ALA A 240 -8.29 30.58 -14.72
N TRP A 241 -8.40 31.78 -14.13
CA TRP A 241 -7.32 32.77 -14.08
C TRP A 241 -6.09 32.23 -13.33
N ILE A 242 -6.28 31.55 -12.19
CA ILE A 242 -5.20 30.86 -11.46
C ILE A 242 -4.56 29.80 -12.36
N SER A 243 -5.35 29.00 -13.07
CA SER A 243 -4.85 27.96 -13.95
C SER A 243 -3.97 28.52 -15.08
N ILE A 244 -4.35 29.67 -15.65
CA ILE A 244 -3.60 30.30 -16.74
C ILE A 244 -2.35 31.02 -16.22
N ASN A 245 -2.43 31.70 -15.08
CA ASN A 245 -1.38 32.61 -14.62
C ASN A 245 -0.40 32.00 -13.60
N LYS A 246 -0.80 30.96 -12.88
CA LYS A 246 0.00 30.34 -11.81
C LYS A 246 0.47 28.93 -12.14
N LEU A 247 -0.29 28.17 -12.92
CA LEU A 247 0.08 26.80 -13.25
C LEU A 247 0.94 26.75 -14.53
N PRO A 248 1.95 25.86 -14.57
CA PRO A 248 2.79 25.69 -15.76
C PRO A 248 1.99 25.18 -16.95
N GLU A 249 2.50 25.46 -18.16
CA GLU A 249 1.87 25.02 -19.40
C GLU A 249 1.92 23.50 -19.52
N GLY A 250 0.80 22.86 -19.85
CA GLY A 250 0.74 21.41 -20.02
C GLY A 250 -0.58 20.77 -19.61
N ARG A 251 -0.53 19.48 -19.28
CA ARG A 251 -1.69 18.65 -18.95
C ARG A 251 -2.36 19.07 -17.63
N LEU A 252 -1.58 19.54 -16.66
CA LEU A 252 -2.07 19.98 -15.36
C LEU A 252 -3.12 21.08 -15.45
N ARG A 253 -2.99 22.04 -16.39
CA ARG A 253 -4.01 23.10 -16.57
C ARG A 253 -5.38 22.49 -16.91
N ARG A 254 -5.42 21.41 -17.70
CA ARG A 254 -6.64 20.74 -18.13
C ARG A 254 -7.30 20.00 -16.97
N SER A 255 -6.54 19.15 -16.27
CA SER A 255 -7.06 18.39 -15.12
C SER A 255 -7.43 19.29 -13.95
N PHE A 256 -6.66 20.35 -13.67
CA PHE A 256 -6.99 21.34 -12.64
C PHE A 256 -8.28 22.10 -12.96
N LEU A 257 -8.47 22.56 -14.20
CA LEU A 257 -9.69 23.29 -14.54
C LEU A 257 -10.93 22.38 -14.55
N ALA A 258 -10.80 21.13 -14.97
CA ALA A 258 -11.88 20.15 -14.84
C ALA A 258 -12.26 19.94 -13.36
N ALA A 259 -11.26 19.79 -12.47
CA ALA A 259 -11.48 19.71 -11.03
C ALA A 259 -12.11 20.99 -10.46
N ALA A 260 -11.64 22.15 -10.89
CA ALA A 260 -12.17 23.45 -10.49
C ALA A 260 -13.66 23.60 -10.86
N ILE A 261 -14.06 23.24 -12.08
CA ILE A 261 -15.46 23.28 -12.52
C ILE A 261 -16.34 22.37 -11.66
N ALA A 262 -15.87 21.15 -11.37
CA ALA A 262 -16.60 20.21 -10.54
C ALA A 262 -16.77 20.75 -9.10
N LEU A 263 -15.68 21.24 -8.50
CA LEU A 263 -15.65 21.76 -7.13
C LEU A 263 -16.46 23.05 -6.97
N THR A 264 -16.36 24.00 -7.91
CA THR A 264 -17.13 25.25 -7.83
C THR A 264 -18.61 25.02 -8.06
N THR A 265 -18.98 24.08 -8.94
CA THR A 265 -20.38 23.70 -9.12
C THR A 265 -20.92 23.02 -7.85
N LEU A 266 -20.16 22.11 -7.25
CA LEU A 266 -20.51 21.46 -5.98
C LEU A 266 -20.68 22.50 -4.87
N ALA A 267 -19.66 23.33 -4.63
CA ALA A 267 -19.67 24.34 -3.58
C ALA A 267 -20.82 25.34 -3.76
N ALA A 268 -21.07 25.80 -4.98
CA ALA A 268 -22.16 26.74 -5.25
C ALA A 268 -23.54 26.14 -4.99
N VAL A 269 -23.75 24.85 -5.32
CA VAL A 269 -25.01 24.15 -5.04
C VAL A 269 -25.17 23.94 -3.54
N VAL A 270 -24.17 23.38 -2.86
CA VAL A 270 -24.22 23.09 -1.42
C VAL A 270 -24.41 24.36 -0.60
N LEU A 271 -23.66 25.43 -0.89
CA LEU A 271 -23.80 26.71 -0.19
C LEU A 271 -25.17 27.36 -0.44
N ALA A 272 -25.71 27.24 -1.66
CA ALA A 272 -27.05 27.76 -1.94
C ALA A 272 -28.12 27.04 -1.11
N PHE A 273 -28.03 25.72 -0.97
CA PHE A 273 -28.95 24.96 -0.13
C PHE A 273 -28.76 25.21 1.38
N ASN A 274 -27.52 25.38 1.85
CA ASN A 274 -27.26 25.80 3.23
C ASN A 274 -27.82 27.20 3.52
N PHE A 275 -27.71 28.14 2.58
CA PHE A 275 -28.31 29.46 2.75
C PHE A 275 -29.85 29.42 2.69
N LEU A 276 -30.43 28.52 1.90
CA LEU A 276 -31.87 28.28 1.92
C LEU A 276 -32.33 27.67 3.25
N ASP A 277 -31.60 26.69 3.79
CA ASP A 277 -31.84 26.16 5.13
C ASP A 277 -31.83 27.31 6.16
N GLN A 278 -30.74 28.07 6.23
CA GLN A 278 -30.62 29.23 7.13
C GLN A 278 -31.66 30.34 6.89
N ALA A 279 -32.29 30.40 5.71
CA ALA A 279 -33.38 31.34 5.46
C ALA A 279 -34.67 30.93 6.18
N PHE A 280 -34.94 29.62 6.31
CA PHE A 280 -36.22 29.10 6.80
C PHE A 280 -36.15 28.45 8.18
N THR A 281 -35.00 27.90 8.59
CA THR A 281 -34.86 27.11 9.84
C THR A 281 -34.09 27.80 10.96
N ARG A 282 -33.74 29.08 10.80
CA ARG A 282 -32.92 29.85 11.77
C ARG A 282 -33.52 29.95 13.19
N ARG A 283 -34.80 29.60 13.39
CA ARG A 283 -35.52 29.72 14.67
C ARG A 283 -35.47 28.39 15.42
N GLN A 284 -35.39 28.44 16.75
CA GLN A 284 -35.42 27.25 17.60
C GLN A 284 -36.81 26.58 17.70
N GLU A 285 -37.85 27.19 17.13
CA GLU A 285 -39.25 26.71 17.18
C GLU A 285 -39.63 25.80 15.99
N VAL A 286 -38.64 25.29 15.25
CA VAL A 286 -38.87 24.39 14.10
C VAL A 286 -39.10 22.96 14.61
N SER A 287 -40.11 22.29 14.07
CA SER A 287 -40.39 20.87 14.34
C SER A 287 -39.19 20.02 13.96
N ASP A 288 -38.81 19.05 14.82
CA ASP A 288 -37.70 18.13 14.55
C ASP A 288 -37.87 17.37 13.21
N GLU A 289 -39.12 17.08 12.81
CA GLU A 289 -39.43 16.40 11.55
C GLU A 289 -39.14 17.29 10.33
N VAL A 290 -39.41 18.59 10.43
CA VAL A 290 -39.11 19.58 9.39
C VAL A 290 -37.60 19.80 9.29
N GLN A 291 -36.89 19.89 10.42
CA GLN A 291 -35.44 20.04 10.44
C GLN A 291 -34.75 18.82 9.80
N ASP A 292 -35.13 17.59 10.17
CA ASP A 292 -34.58 16.37 9.58
C ASP A 292 -34.85 16.28 8.07
N PHE A 293 -36.02 16.75 7.61
CA PHE A 293 -36.32 16.83 6.18
C PHE A 293 -35.43 17.85 5.45
N VAL A 294 -35.23 19.05 6.01
CA VAL A 294 -34.36 20.08 5.42
C VAL A 294 -32.91 19.62 5.39
N ASP A 295 -32.42 18.99 6.46
CA ASP A 295 -31.06 18.42 6.54
C ASP A 295 -30.84 17.37 5.43
N LYS A 296 -31.83 16.50 5.18
CA LYS A 296 -31.80 15.54 4.06
C LYS A 296 -31.75 16.24 2.70
N LEU A 297 -32.46 17.35 2.51
CA LEU A 297 -32.39 18.14 1.26
C LEU A 297 -31.01 18.78 1.06
N VAL A 298 -30.39 19.29 2.13
CA VAL A 298 -29.02 19.83 2.09
C VAL A 298 -28.04 18.72 1.76
N GLN A 299 -28.16 17.54 2.36
CA GLN A 299 -27.32 16.39 2.04
C GLN A 299 -27.47 15.94 0.58
N LEU A 300 -28.71 15.93 0.06
CA LEU A 300 -29.00 15.59 -1.34
C LEU A 300 -28.37 16.58 -2.33
N SER A 301 -28.26 17.85 -1.94
CA SER A 301 -27.61 18.89 -2.75
C SER A 301 -26.14 18.57 -3.04
N VAL A 302 -25.45 17.85 -2.15
CA VAL A 302 -24.05 17.41 -2.34
C VAL A 302 -23.97 16.47 -3.53
N PHE A 303 -24.82 15.43 -3.58
CA PHE A 303 -24.83 14.45 -4.67
C PHE A 303 -25.25 15.10 -5.99
N SER A 304 -26.29 15.93 -5.99
CA SER A 304 -26.76 16.63 -7.20
C SER A 304 -25.74 17.64 -7.71
N GLY A 305 -25.07 18.38 -6.81
CA GLY A 305 -23.98 19.28 -7.12
C GLY A 305 -22.79 18.55 -7.76
N LEU A 306 -22.48 17.36 -7.26
CA LEU A 306 -21.39 16.53 -7.77
C LEU A 306 -21.73 15.91 -9.13
N ILE A 307 -22.95 15.41 -9.34
CA ILE A 307 -23.43 14.93 -10.66
C ILE A 307 -23.34 16.06 -11.70
N ALA A 308 -23.86 17.24 -11.37
CA ALA A 308 -23.83 18.40 -12.25
C ALA A 308 -22.40 18.88 -12.51
N GLY A 309 -21.56 18.93 -11.48
CA GLY A 309 -20.17 19.36 -11.54
C GLY A 309 -19.30 18.43 -12.38
N LEU A 310 -19.32 17.12 -12.11
CA LEU A 310 -18.57 16.12 -12.87
C LEU A 310 -19.01 16.08 -14.34
N GLY A 311 -20.32 16.09 -14.60
CA GLY A 311 -20.81 16.08 -15.98
C GLY A 311 -20.41 17.32 -16.77
N ARG A 312 -20.42 18.52 -16.15
CA ARG A 312 -19.90 19.74 -16.77
C ARG A 312 -18.40 19.68 -17.01
N ALA A 313 -17.63 19.18 -16.04
CA ALA A 313 -16.18 19.02 -16.14
C ALA A 313 -15.79 18.07 -17.27
N PHE A 314 -16.49 16.94 -17.42
CA PHE A 314 -16.21 15.94 -18.46
C PHE A 314 -16.63 16.37 -19.85
N LEU A 315 -17.75 17.06 -20.01
CA LEU A 315 -18.20 17.50 -21.33
C LEU A 315 -17.42 18.73 -21.82
N SER A 316 -17.00 19.63 -20.90
CA SER A 316 -16.24 20.86 -21.17
C SER A 316 -16.71 21.58 -22.46
N THR A 317 -18.02 21.82 -22.56
CA THR A 317 -18.64 22.28 -23.82
C THR A 317 -18.20 23.68 -24.25
N ARG A 318 -17.77 24.53 -23.31
CA ARG A 318 -17.24 25.88 -23.60
C ARG A 318 -15.78 25.87 -24.04
N ARG A 319 -14.99 24.86 -23.64
CA ARG A 319 -13.55 24.76 -23.91
C ARG A 319 -13.20 23.34 -24.37
N PRO A 320 -13.44 22.99 -25.65
CA PRO A 320 -13.25 21.62 -26.15
C PRO A 320 -11.81 21.09 -25.99
N SER A 321 -10.80 21.95 -26.11
CA SER A 321 -9.39 21.58 -25.97
C SER A 321 -8.97 21.20 -24.54
N TRP A 322 -9.81 21.48 -23.54
CA TRP A 322 -9.57 21.19 -22.12
C TRP A 322 -10.30 19.93 -21.66
N ARG A 323 -11.00 19.23 -22.57
CA ARG A 323 -11.77 18.03 -22.28
C ARG A 323 -10.82 16.88 -21.88
N LEU A 324 -11.06 16.26 -20.73
CA LEU A 324 -10.27 15.11 -20.26
C LEU A 324 -10.61 13.83 -21.02
N PRO A 325 -11.89 13.40 -21.13
CA PRO A 325 -12.20 12.19 -21.89
C PRO A 325 -12.04 12.46 -23.38
N ALA A 326 -11.46 11.49 -24.09
CA ALA A 326 -11.37 11.52 -25.55
C ALA A 326 -12.76 11.32 -26.17
N MET A 327 -13.45 12.44 -26.45
CA MET A 327 -14.71 12.46 -27.19
C MET A 327 -14.77 13.70 -28.10
N THR A 328 -15.45 13.59 -29.23
CA THR A 328 -15.64 14.67 -30.18
C THR A 328 -16.56 15.73 -29.62
N ASN A 329 -16.49 16.93 -30.19
CA ASN A 329 -17.26 18.07 -29.73
C ASN A 329 -18.77 17.88 -29.97
N GLU A 330 -19.13 17.20 -31.06
CA GLU A 330 -20.52 16.91 -31.45
C GLU A 330 -21.17 15.98 -30.42
N VAL A 331 -20.46 14.93 -29.99
CA VAL A 331 -20.93 14.02 -28.94
C VAL A 331 -21.08 14.78 -27.63
N ALA A 332 -20.08 15.57 -27.23
CA ALA A 332 -20.14 16.34 -25.98
C ALA A 332 -21.28 17.37 -25.94
N GLN A 333 -21.54 18.06 -27.05
CA GLN A 333 -22.68 18.99 -27.16
C GLN A 333 -24.01 18.27 -27.10
N SER A 334 -24.12 17.09 -27.72
CA SER A 334 -25.33 16.28 -27.67
C SER A 334 -25.66 15.80 -26.24
N LEU A 335 -24.62 15.60 -25.41
CA LEU A 335 -24.76 15.15 -24.02
C LEU A 335 -24.86 16.29 -23.01
N LYS A 336 -24.67 17.55 -23.42
CA LYS A 336 -24.75 18.76 -22.57
C LYS A 336 -25.97 18.84 -21.64
N PRO A 337 -27.21 18.52 -22.07
CA PRO A 337 -28.37 18.68 -21.19
C PRO A 337 -28.48 17.58 -20.12
N TYR A 338 -27.82 16.43 -20.28
CA TYR A 338 -28.06 15.28 -19.41
C TYR A 338 -27.58 15.45 -17.96
N PRO A 339 -26.36 15.93 -17.67
CA PRO A 339 -25.90 16.08 -16.30
C PRO A 339 -26.80 16.94 -15.39
N PRO A 340 -27.22 18.16 -15.79
CA PRO A 340 -28.13 18.94 -14.95
C PRO A 340 -29.52 18.33 -14.84
N ILE A 341 -30.03 17.66 -15.89
CA ILE A 341 -31.32 16.97 -15.82
C ILE A 341 -31.25 15.79 -14.85
N ILE A 342 -30.18 14.97 -14.89
CA ILE A 342 -30.00 13.87 -13.94
C ILE A 342 -29.88 14.40 -12.52
N ALA A 343 -29.06 15.43 -12.30
CA ALA A 343 -28.93 16.05 -10.98
C ALA A 343 -30.28 16.58 -10.45
N ALA A 344 -31.08 17.21 -11.31
CA ALA A 344 -32.41 17.70 -10.94
C ALA A 344 -33.41 16.57 -10.69
N LEU A 345 -33.42 15.53 -11.53
CA LEU A 345 -34.28 14.36 -11.33
C LEU A 345 -33.94 13.63 -10.04
N VAL A 346 -32.66 13.38 -9.79
CA VAL A 346 -32.20 12.78 -8.53
C VAL A 346 -32.61 13.67 -7.35
N PHE A 347 -32.41 14.99 -7.44
CA PHE A 347 -32.80 15.92 -6.39
C PHE A 347 -34.31 15.90 -6.10
N VAL A 348 -35.14 16.02 -7.13
CA VAL A 348 -36.60 16.09 -6.98
C VAL A 348 -37.14 14.77 -6.43
N PHE A 349 -36.79 13.65 -7.04
CA PHE A 349 -37.38 12.37 -6.68
C PHE A 349 -36.85 11.79 -5.38
N GLN A 350 -35.59 12.06 -5.02
CA GLN A 350 -35.13 11.76 -3.65
C GLN A 350 -35.63 12.76 -2.63
N GLY A 351 -35.89 14.01 -3.01
CA GLY A 351 -36.62 14.94 -2.16
C GLY A 351 -38.02 14.41 -1.83
N VAL A 352 -38.71 13.83 -2.81
CA VAL A 352 -40.00 13.13 -2.58
C VAL A 352 -39.84 11.90 -1.69
N GLU A 353 -38.77 11.11 -1.86
CA GLU A 353 -38.48 9.98 -0.96
C GLU A 353 -38.19 10.45 0.48
N ALA A 354 -37.38 11.51 0.65
CA ALA A 354 -37.08 12.10 1.94
C ALA A 354 -38.35 12.64 2.61
N PHE A 355 -39.22 13.31 1.82
CA PHE A 355 -40.52 13.79 2.27
C PHE A 355 -41.41 12.63 2.73
N ASN A 356 -41.57 11.60 1.90
CA ASN A 356 -42.37 10.42 2.20
C ASN A 356 -41.89 9.69 3.46
N SER A 357 -40.56 9.66 3.67
CA SER A 357 -39.93 9.08 4.86
C SER A 357 -40.13 9.94 6.11
N SER A 358 -40.10 11.27 6.01
CA SER A 358 -40.32 12.16 7.15
C SER A 358 -41.79 12.17 7.57
N VAL A 359 -42.73 12.17 6.60
CA VAL A 359 -44.18 12.12 6.85
C VAL A 359 -44.65 10.73 7.35
N GLY A 360 -43.87 9.67 7.11
CA GLY A 360 -44.29 8.30 7.42
C GLY A 360 -45.48 7.85 6.55
N THR A 361 -45.42 8.15 5.26
CA THR A 361 -46.42 7.76 4.24
C THR A 361 -46.51 6.24 4.07
N SER A 362 -47.61 5.76 3.51
CA SER A 362 -47.82 4.35 3.21
C SER A 362 -46.77 3.81 2.26
N LEU A 363 -46.61 2.48 2.30
CA LEU A 363 -45.71 1.76 1.41
C LEU A 363 -46.06 1.97 -0.06
N ASP A 364 -47.34 2.13 -0.41
CA ASP A 364 -47.78 2.28 -1.80
C ASP A 364 -47.36 3.64 -2.38
N THR A 365 -47.49 4.72 -1.60
CA THR A 365 -47.01 6.07 -1.97
C THR A 365 -45.48 6.09 -2.13
N THR A 366 -44.78 5.40 -1.23
CA THR A 366 -43.32 5.28 -1.27
C THR A 366 -42.84 4.46 -2.47
N VAL A 367 -43.49 3.33 -2.76
CA VAL A 367 -43.20 2.48 -3.93
C VAL A 367 -43.48 3.22 -5.24
N PHE A 368 -44.54 4.02 -5.30
CA PHE A 368 -44.82 4.85 -6.47
C PHE A 368 -43.67 5.82 -6.76
N ALA A 369 -43.19 6.54 -5.73
CA ALA A 369 -42.04 7.43 -5.86
C ALA A 369 -40.80 6.67 -6.36
N TYR A 370 -40.50 5.50 -5.78
CA TYR A 370 -39.40 4.63 -6.22
C TYR A 370 -39.48 4.22 -7.68
N GLY A 371 -40.68 3.82 -8.12
CA GLY A 371 -40.93 3.42 -9.50
C GLY A 371 -40.72 4.56 -10.48
N MET A 372 -41.17 5.76 -10.14
CA MET A 372 -40.95 6.96 -10.95
C MET A 372 -39.48 7.35 -11.06
N THR A 373 -38.74 7.33 -9.94
CA THR A 373 -37.30 7.59 -9.93
C THR A 373 -36.55 6.61 -10.83
N ALA A 374 -36.82 5.31 -10.65
CA ALA A 374 -36.19 4.25 -11.43
C ALA A 374 -36.53 4.34 -12.92
N LEU A 375 -37.79 4.66 -13.26
CA LEU A 375 -38.24 4.84 -14.64
C LEU A 375 -37.46 5.95 -15.33
N LEU A 376 -37.33 7.10 -14.67
CA LEU A 376 -36.69 8.28 -15.25
C LEU A 376 -35.18 8.10 -15.35
N ILE A 377 -34.52 7.52 -14.34
CA ILE A 377 -33.08 7.21 -14.39
C ILE A 377 -32.80 6.16 -15.48
N GLY A 378 -33.61 5.10 -15.57
CA GLY A 378 -33.48 4.06 -16.61
C GLY A 378 -33.66 4.63 -18.02
N ALA A 379 -34.70 5.45 -18.22
CA ALA A 379 -34.93 6.14 -19.50
C ALA A 379 -33.80 7.11 -19.86
N MET A 380 -33.22 7.81 -18.88
CA MET A 380 -32.07 8.69 -19.08
C MET A 380 -30.82 7.90 -19.47
N ALA A 381 -30.54 6.76 -18.84
CA ALA A 381 -29.41 5.89 -19.20
C ALA A 381 -29.49 5.38 -20.65
N LEU A 382 -30.70 4.97 -21.07
CA LEU A 382 -30.98 4.54 -22.45
C LEU A 382 -30.89 5.70 -23.44
N SER A 383 -31.47 6.86 -23.13
CA SER A 383 -31.45 8.01 -24.04
C SER A 383 -30.04 8.60 -24.22
N ILE A 384 -29.20 8.63 -23.18
CA ILE A 384 -27.76 8.96 -23.29
C ILE A 384 -27.10 8.04 -24.31
N SER A 385 -27.37 6.74 -24.22
CA SER A 385 -26.72 5.73 -25.05
C SER A 385 -27.19 5.77 -26.50
N ILE A 386 -28.49 5.91 -26.72
CA ILE A 386 -29.07 6.05 -28.06
C ILE A 386 -28.55 7.33 -28.72
N ARG A 387 -28.55 8.46 -28.01
CA ARG A 387 -28.11 9.75 -28.56
C ARG A 387 -26.62 9.77 -28.87
N SER A 388 -25.78 9.27 -27.95
CA SER A 388 -24.33 9.12 -28.16
C SER A 388 -24.04 8.25 -29.39
N ASN A 389 -24.73 7.11 -29.54
CA ASN A 389 -24.55 6.24 -30.70
C ASN A 389 -25.08 6.84 -32.01
N ARG A 390 -26.21 7.56 -31.99
CA ARG A 390 -26.76 8.23 -33.19
C ARG A 390 -25.82 9.30 -33.71
N VAL A 391 -25.31 10.18 -32.83
CA VAL A 391 -24.37 11.25 -33.21
C VAL A 391 -23.07 10.65 -33.73
N ARG A 392 -22.55 9.59 -33.10
CA ARG A 392 -21.36 8.88 -33.58
C ARG A 392 -21.52 8.29 -34.97
N ARG A 393 -22.66 7.62 -35.25
CA ARG A 393 -22.97 7.10 -36.59
C ARG A 393 -23.01 8.22 -37.63
N LYS A 394 -23.56 9.38 -37.27
CA LYS A 394 -23.59 10.56 -38.13
C LYS A 394 -22.18 11.07 -38.46
N VAL A 395 -21.32 11.23 -37.45
CA VAL A 395 -19.93 11.68 -37.62
C VAL A 395 -19.10 10.70 -38.47
N LEU A 396 -19.32 9.38 -38.29
CA LEU A 396 -18.73 8.33 -39.13
C LEU A 396 -19.16 8.43 -40.61
N HIS A 397 -20.44 8.73 -40.86
CA HIS A 397 -20.96 8.91 -42.22
C HIS A 397 -20.46 10.19 -42.89
N GLU A 398 -20.16 11.24 -42.12
CA GLU A 398 -19.58 12.49 -42.61
C GLU A 398 -18.07 12.38 -42.95
N GLY A 399 -17.48 11.19 -42.85
CA GLY A 399 -16.09 10.93 -43.25
C GLY A 399 -15.04 11.40 -42.24
N HIS A 400 -15.45 11.87 -41.05
CA HIS A 400 -14.53 12.22 -39.98
C HIS A 400 -13.93 10.97 -39.33
N GLN A 401 -12.63 11.02 -38.97
CA GLN A 401 -11.96 9.87 -38.37
C GLN A 401 -12.64 9.44 -37.07
N PRO A 402 -12.85 8.13 -36.86
CA PRO A 402 -13.45 7.63 -35.64
C PRO A 402 -12.59 7.99 -34.42
N GLU A 403 -13.25 8.38 -33.32
CA GLU A 403 -12.62 8.45 -32.01
C GLU A 403 -11.85 7.14 -31.74
N VAL A 404 -10.56 7.21 -31.44
CA VAL A 404 -9.80 6.03 -30.98
C VAL A 404 -10.36 5.62 -29.63
N LYS A 405 -11.35 4.72 -29.63
CA LYS A 405 -11.92 4.19 -28.40
C LYS A 405 -10.89 3.29 -27.73
N SER A 406 -10.62 3.59 -26.46
CA SER A 406 -10.18 2.53 -25.56
C SER A 406 -11.31 1.52 -25.42
N THR A 407 -11.01 0.22 -25.49
CA THR A 407 -11.98 -0.87 -25.30
C THR A 407 -12.81 -0.69 -24.02
N LEU A 408 -12.20 -0.07 -23.01
CA LEU A 408 -12.81 0.26 -21.72
C LEU A 408 -13.98 1.25 -21.84
N THR A 409 -13.90 2.27 -22.70
CA THR A 409 -14.99 3.24 -22.92
C THR A 409 -16.20 2.58 -23.57
N GLY A 410 -15.97 1.58 -24.43
CA GLY A 410 -17.05 0.75 -25.01
C GLY A 410 -17.77 -0.09 -23.95
N LEU A 411 -17.01 -0.72 -23.05
CA LEU A 411 -17.56 -1.53 -21.96
C LEU A 411 -18.39 -0.72 -20.97
N ILE A 412 -17.94 0.49 -20.59
CA ILE A 412 -18.70 1.38 -19.71
C ILE A 412 -20.05 1.73 -20.34
N GLN A 413 -20.05 2.09 -21.63
CA GLN A 413 -21.30 2.39 -22.33
C GLN A 413 -22.24 1.18 -22.37
N MET A 414 -21.70 -0.01 -22.63
CA MET A 414 -22.47 -1.26 -22.65
C MET A 414 -23.07 -1.57 -21.27
N ALA A 415 -22.30 -1.39 -20.19
CA ALA A 415 -22.78 -1.57 -18.82
C ALA A 415 -23.94 -0.61 -18.51
N ILE A 416 -23.79 0.69 -18.81
CA ILE A 416 -24.86 1.68 -18.63
C ILE A 416 -26.13 1.29 -19.39
N THR A 417 -26.01 0.81 -20.64
CA THR A 417 -27.17 0.35 -21.42
C THR A 417 -27.83 -0.89 -20.81
N LEU A 418 -27.03 -1.88 -20.42
CA LEU A 418 -27.54 -3.14 -19.88
C LEU A 418 -28.27 -2.91 -18.56
N THR A 419 -27.68 -2.10 -17.68
CA THR A 419 -28.30 -1.70 -16.41
C THR A 419 -29.56 -0.87 -16.65
N GLY A 420 -29.54 0.07 -17.59
CA GLY A 420 -30.72 0.84 -17.98
C GLY A 420 -31.89 -0.05 -18.46
N ILE A 421 -31.60 -1.06 -19.29
CA ILE A 421 -32.59 -2.06 -19.73
C ILE A 421 -33.07 -2.89 -18.54
N ALA A 422 -32.17 -3.36 -17.68
CA ALA A 422 -32.51 -4.14 -16.50
C ALA A 422 -33.44 -3.37 -15.55
N ILE A 423 -33.21 -2.08 -15.34
CA ILE A 423 -34.08 -1.19 -14.54
C ILE A 423 -35.50 -1.17 -15.14
N LEU A 424 -35.63 -0.95 -16.46
CA LEU A 424 -36.94 -0.90 -17.11
C LEU A 424 -37.67 -2.26 -17.11
N VAL A 425 -36.94 -3.35 -17.32
CA VAL A 425 -37.50 -4.71 -17.29
C VAL A 425 -37.98 -5.07 -15.89
N THR A 426 -37.20 -4.75 -14.85
CA THR A 426 -37.59 -5.02 -13.46
C THR A 426 -38.82 -4.19 -13.05
N LEU A 427 -38.95 -2.94 -13.50
CA LEU A 427 -40.18 -2.14 -13.34
C LEU A 427 -41.38 -2.75 -14.07
N ALA A 428 -41.18 -3.22 -15.30
CA ALA A 428 -42.24 -3.84 -16.08
C ALA A 428 -42.77 -5.12 -15.43
N ILE A 429 -41.89 -5.91 -14.79
CA ILE A 429 -42.25 -7.13 -14.08
C ILE A 429 -42.92 -6.83 -12.71
N GLY A 430 -42.61 -5.69 -12.10
CA GLY A 430 -43.19 -5.24 -10.82
C GLY A 430 -42.25 -5.30 -9.61
N TYR A 431 -40.96 -5.56 -9.82
CA TYR A 431 -39.93 -5.48 -8.78
C TYR A 431 -39.41 -4.04 -8.62
N VAL A 432 -40.28 -3.15 -8.13
CA VAL A 432 -40.01 -1.71 -8.04
C VAL A 432 -38.82 -1.39 -7.12
N SER A 433 -38.73 -2.04 -5.96
CA SER A 433 -37.62 -1.86 -5.02
C SER A 433 -36.27 -2.26 -5.62
N LEU A 434 -36.24 -3.33 -6.42
CA LEU A 434 -35.04 -3.76 -7.14
C LEU A 434 -34.65 -2.76 -8.22
N ALA A 435 -35.62 -2.24 -8.97
CA ALA A 435 -35.37 -1.21 -9.98
C ALA A 435 -34.82 0.09 -9.36
N ARG A 436 -35.34 0.51 -8.20
CA ARG A 436 -34.81 1.62 -7.41
C ARG A 436 -33.37 1.38 -6.98
N PHE A 437 -33.09 0.20 -6.44
CA PHE A 437 -31.74 -0.19 -6.03
C PHE A 437 -30.76 -0.11 -7.21
N LEU A 438 -31.11 -0.70 -8.36
CA LEU A 438 -30.29 -0.67 -9.56
C LEU A 438 -30.07 0.75 -10.10
N SER A 439 -31.09 1.61 -10.02
CA SER A 439 -30.98 3.00 -10.47
C SER A 439 -30.09 3.84 -9.56
N TYR A 440 -30.14 3.65 -8.24
CA TYR A 440 -29.23 4.32 -7.30
C TYR A 440 -27.80 3.84 -7.44
N GLU A 441 -27.61 2.52 -7.61
CA GLU A 441 -26.29 1.95 -7.80
C GLU A 441 -25.64 2.42 -9.12
N LEU A 442 -26.44 2.60 -10.18
CA LEU A 442 -25.98 3.17 -11.45
C LEU A 442 -25.46 4.61 -11.29
N VAL A 443 -26.21 5.46 -10.57
CA VAL A 443 -25.81 6.86 -10.33
C VAL A 443 -24.59 6.92 -9.41
N TRP A 444 -24.59 6.13 -8.34
CA TRP A 444 -23.47 6.02 -7.39
C TRP A 444 -22.18 5.59 -8.06
N THR A 445 -22.22 4.48 -8.80
CA THR A 445 -21.08 3.98 -9.57
C THR A 445 -20.58 5.05 -10.56
N GLY A 446 -21.49 5.78 -11.22
CA GLY A 446 -21.14 6.88 -12.11
C GLY A 446 -20.39 8.02 -11.40
N ILE A 447 -20.84 8.42 -10.21
CA ILE A 447 -20.20 9.42 -9.35
C ILE A 447 -18.81 8.96 -8.91
N VAL A 448 -18.70 7.73 -8.40
CA VAL A 448 -17.44 7.19 -7.87
C VAL A 448 -16.41 7.03 -8.97
N LEU A 449 -16.78 6.41 -10.10
CA LEU A 449 -15.88 6.23 -11.24
C LEU A 449 -15.51 7.56 -11.90
N GLY A 450 -16.45 8.50 -11.97
CA GLY A 450 -16.18 9.86 -12.47
C GLY A 450 -15.19 10.60 -11.56
N SER A 451 -15.43 10.62 -10.26
CA SER A 451 -14.53 11.25 -9.28
C SER A 451 -13.14 10.62 -9.34
N PHE A 452 -13.06 9.28 -9.41
CA PHE A 452 -11.81 8.54 -9.58
C PHE A 452 -11.06 8.95 -10.84
N TYR A 453 -11.74 8.99 -12.00
CA TYR A 453 -11.12 9.34 -13.27
C TYR A 453 -10.53 10.75 -13.22
N LEU A 454 -11.29 11.72 -12.69
CA LEU A 454 -10.85 13.11 -12.55
C LEU A 454 -9.66 13.21 -11.58
N LEU A 455 -9.76 12.61 -10.39
CA LEU A 455 -8.72 12.74 -9.36
C LEU A 455 -7.45 11.96 -9.74
N SER A 456 -7.57 10.81 -10.39
CA SER A 456 -6.43 10.05 -10.92
C SER A 456 -5.62 10.83 -11.95
N HIS A 457 -6.30 11.58 -12.83
CA HIS A 457 -5.64 12.50 -13.77
C HIS A 457 -5.01 13.70 -13.05
N LEU A 458 -5.72 14.30 -12.08
CA LEU A 458 -5.20 15.43 -11.31
C LEU A 458 -3.94 15.06 -10.50
N ILE A 459 -3.94 13.91 -9.83
CA ILE A 459 -2.78 13.40 -9.08
C ILE A 459 -1.61 13.14 -10.04
N ASN A 460 -1.86 12.46 -11.17
CA ASN A 460 -0.81 12.15 -12.12
C ASN A 460 -0.15 13.41 -12.68
N ASP A 461 -0.97 14.33 -13.21
CA ASP A 461 -0.49 15.57 -13.81
C ASP A 461 0.13 16.50 -12.76
N GLY A 462 -0.39 16.46 -11.52
CA GLY A 462 0.12 17.21 -10.38
C GLY A 462 1.50 16.74 -9.95
N CYS A 463 1.69 15.44 -9.74
CA CYS A 463 3.00 14.86 -9.41
C CYS A 463 4.02 15.12 -10.51
N GLU A 464 3.66 14.92 -11.78
CA GLU A 464 4.53 15.18 -12.92
C GLU A 464 4.90 16.66 -13.04
N SER A 465 3.95 17.56 -12.79
CA SER A 465 4.21 19.00 -12.84
C SER A 465 5.06 19.49 -11.66
N LEU A 466 4.79 19.02 -10.44
CA LEU A 466 5.51 19.46 -9.24
C LEU A 466 6.98 19.04 -9.27
N LEU A 467 7.25 17.83 -9.77
CA LEU A 467 8.55 17.17 -9.74
C LEU A 467 9.22 17.09 -11.12
N SER A 468 8.78 17.85 -12.12
CA SER A 468 9.51 17.99 -13.39
C SER A 468 10.45 19.20 -13.39
N THR A 469 11.65 19.00 -13.93
CA THR A 469 12.70 20.01 -14.19
C THR A 469 12.28 21.09 -15.20
N ASN A 470 11.25 20.81 -16.00
CA ASN A 470 10.62 21.79 -16.89
C ASN A 470 9.92 22.91 -16.12
N ASN A 471 9.54 22.68 -14.86
CA ASN A 471 8.81 23.64 -14.05
C ASN A 471 9.70 24.29 -12.98
N PRO A 472 9.42 25.54 -12.58
CA PRO A 472 10.19 26.24 -11.55
C PRO A 472 10.13 25.56 -10.18
N SER A 473 9.08 24.78 -9.88
CA SER A 473 9.00 23.95 -8.67
C SER A 473 10.03 22.82 -8.68
N GLY A 474 10.10 22.04 -9.77
CA GLY A 474 11.06 20.94 -9.87
C GLY A 474 12.49 21.42 -9.91
N ARG A 475 12.78 22.55 -10.58
CA ARG A 475 14.12 23.19 -10.54
C ARG A 475 14.52 23.61 -9.12
N ARG A 476 13.59 24.15 -8.33
CA ARG A 476 13.86 24.48 -6.93
C ARG A 476 14.18 23.24 -6.11
N ILE A 477 13.38 22.18 -6.25
CA ILE A 477 13.57 20.92 -5.53
C ILE A 477 14.92 20.27 -5.92
N GLN A 478 15.24 20.27 -7.21
CA GLN A 478 16.53 19.83 -7.74
C GLN A 478 17.68 20.63 -7.12
N SER A 479 17.58 21.97 -7.11
CA SER A 479 18.63 22.83 -6.56
C SER A 479 18.78 22.73 -5.03
N SER A 480 17.69 22.46 -4.29
CA SER A 480 17.73 22.38 -2.83
C SER A 480 18.20 21.01 -2.33
N LEU A 481 17.88 19.93 -3.05
CA LEU A 481 18.20 18.56 -2.64
C LEU A 481 19.36 17.94 -3.42
N ASN A 482 19.89 18.63 -4.44
CA ASN A 482 20.95 18.16 -5.34
C ASN A 482 20.64 16.78 -5.95
N ILE A 483 19.38 16.56 -6.33
CA ILE A 483 18.87 15.29 -6.89
C ILE A 483 18.88 15.37 -8.41
N ASP A 484 19.43 14.35 -9.09
CA ASP A 484 19.39 14.29 -10.55
C ASP A 484 17.96 14.29 -11.11
N GLU A 485 17.78 14.89 -12.29
CA GLU A 485 16.51 14.95 -13.03
C GLU A 485 15.81 13.58 -13.15
N ARG A 486 16.60 12.52 -13.30
CA ARG A 486 16.11 11.15 -13.40
C ARG A 486 15.44 10.66 -12.11
N HIS A 487 16.06 10.90 -10.96
CA HIS A 487 15.53 10.50 -9.66
C HIS A 487 14.27 11.30 -9.32
N LEU A 488 14.22 12.57 -9.73
CA LEU A 488 13.04 13.42 -9.60
C LEU A 488 11.86 12.88 -10.44
N ALA A 489 12.11 12.47 -11.68
CA ALA A 489 11.11 11.84 -12.54
C ALA A 489 10.64 10.47 -12.00
N GLN A 490 11.53 9.69 -11.39
CA GLN A 490 11.18 8.43 -10.71
C GLN A 490 10.31 8.69 -9.48
N ALA A 491 10.65 9.69 -8.67
CA ALA A 491 9.85 10.10 -7.51
C ALA A 491 8.45 10.58 -7.92
N ALA A 492 8.34 11.36 -9.00
CA ALA A 492 7.07 11.79 -9.58
C ALA A 492 6.19 10.60 -9.96
N ALA A 493 6.76 9.60 -10.64
CA ALA A 493 6.06 8.40 -11.06
C ALA A 493 5.63 7.54 -9.86
N LEU A 494 6.49 7.39 -8.84
CA LEU A 494 6.18 6.64 -7.62
C LEU A 494 5.06 7.30 -6.81
N LEU A 495 5.12 8.61 -6.60
CA LEU A 495 4.08 9.37 -5.88
C LEU A 495 2.74 9.35 -6.63
N ALA A 496 2.77 9.50 -7.95
CA ALA A 496 1.55 9.37 -8.77
C ALA A 496 0.95 7.97 -8.68
N ALA A 497 1.78 6.92 -8.70
CA ALA A 497 1.35 5.54 -8.55
C ALA A 497 0.76 5.28 -7.16
N LEU A 498 1.41 5.75 -6.10
CA LEU A 498 0.92 5.63 -4.72
C LEU A 498 -0.41 6.38 -4.52
N GLY A 499 -0.53 7.60 -5.05
CA GLY A 499 -1.80 8.32 -5.00
C GLY A 499 -2.92 7.60 -5.76
N LYS A 500 -2.61 6.97 -6.91
CA LYS A 500 -3.56 6.16 -7.67
C LYS A 500 -3.95 4.87 -6.94
N THR A 501 -3.04 4.18 -6.29
CA THR A 501 -3.37 2.95 -5.54
C THR A 501 -4.26 3.25 -4.35
N VAL A 502 -3.98 4.33 -3.61
CA VAL A 502 -4.84 4.82 -2.52
C VAL A 502 -6.23 5.19 -3.05
N LEU A 503 -6.29 5.87 -4.20
CA LEU A 503 -7.56 6.19 -4.86
C LEU A 503 -8.36 4.95 -5.27
N ILE A 504 -7.71 3.94 -5.84
CA ILE A 504 -8.37 2.68 -6.21
C ILE A 504 -8.93 2.00 -4.97
N LEU A 505 -8.16 1.98 -3.88
CA LEU A 505 -8.64 1.41 -2.62
C LEU A 505 -9.86 2.17 -2.09
N PHE A 506 -9.84 3.51 -2.15
CA PHE A 506 -10.99 4.33 -1.79
C PHE A 506 -12.22 4.03 -2.66
N VAL A 507 -12.04 3.86 -3.98
CA VAL A 507 -13.11 3.45 -4.90
C VAL A 507 -13.67 2.08 -4.54
N VAL A 508 -12.81 1.12 -4.19
CA VAL A 508 -13.24 -0.22 -3.78
C VAL A 508 -14.08 -0.14 -2.51
N VAL A 509 -13.63 0.61 -1.50
CA VAL A 509 -14.39 0.81 -0.26
C VAL A 509 -15.72 1.51 -0.56
N ALA A 510 -15.73 2.53 -1.42
CA ALA A 510 -16.93 3.26 -1.81
C ALA A 510 -17.95 2.39 -2.60
N LEU A 511 -17.49 1.46 -3.44
CA LEU A 511 -18.36 0.56 -4.19
C LEU A 511 -18.84 -0.65 -3.35
N LEU A 512 -18.05 -1.10 -2.37
CA LEU A 512 -18.40 -2.25 -1.53
C LEU A 512 -19.28 -1.88 -0.34
N ASN A 513 -19.03 -0.72 0.27
CA ASN A 513 -19.67 -0.30 1.52
C ASN A 513 -20.50 0.97 1.38
N GLY A 514 -20.41 1.68 0.25
CA GLY A 514 -21.22 2.84 -0.05
C GLY A 514 -22.50 2.45 -0.76
N THR A 515 -23.60 3.07 -0.34
CA THR A 515 -24.86 3.10 -1.08
C THR A 515 -25.27 4.55 -1.17
N PHE A 516 -25.80 4.96 -2.32
CA PHE A 516 -26.17 6.35 -2.63
C PHE A 516 -26.99 7.05 -1.51
N SER A 517 -27.81 6.29 -0.77
CA SER A 517 -28.71 6.81 0.25
C SER A 517 -28.13 6.90 1.67
N THR A 518 -26.99 6.25 1.95
CA THR A 518 -26.55 5.98 3.34
C THR A 518 -25.11 6.31 3.65
N SER A 519 -24.33 6.78 2.66
CA SER A 519 -22.92 7.11 2.89
C SER A 519 -22.59 8.50 2.37
N THR A 520 -22.34 9.45 3.28
CA THR A 520 -21.75 10.74 2.90
C THR A 520 -20.29 10.57 2.47
N PRO A 521 -19.74 11.47 1.63
CA PRO A 521 -18.31 11.44 1.28
C PRO A 521 -17.37 11.47 2.50
N ILE A 522 -17.82 12.10 3.59
CA ILE A 522 -17.10 12.21 4.85
C ILE A 522 -17.11 10.88 5.61
N GLU A 523 -18.26 10.21 5.70
CA GLU A 523 -18.38 8.86 6.28
C GLU A 523 -17.55 7.82 5.50
N LEU A 524 -17.46 7.94 4.17
CA LEU A 524 -16.60 7.06 3.37
C LEU A 524 -15.13 7.28 3.68
N MET A 525 -14.74 8.54 3.96
CA MET A 525 -13.38 8.86 4.38
C MET A 525 -13.09 8.30 5.78
N GLN A 526 -14.03 8.42 6.71
CA GLN A 526 -13.92 7.84 8.05
C GLN A 526 -13.82 6.32 8.00
N LYS A 527 -14.70 5.65 7.25
CA LYS A 527 -14.66 4.18 7.03
C LYS A 527 -13.35 3.73 6.36
N ALA A 528 -12.81 4.52 5.43
CA ALA A 528 -11.52 4.23 4.82
C ALA A 528 -10.36 4.38 5.83
N VAL A 529 -10.40 5.37 6.71
CA VAL A 529 -9.42 5.56 7.79
C VAL A 529 -9.51 4.42 8.81
N GLU A 530 -10.71 3.98 9.18
CA GLU A 530 -10.95 2.82 10.07
C GLU A 530 -10.47 1.49 9.46
N PHE A 531 -10.63 1.33 8.14
CA PHE A 531 -10.10 0.19 7.40
C PHE A 531 -8.57 0.15 7.43
N TRP A 532 -7.90 1.30 7.29
CA TRP A 532 -6.44 1.41 7.41
C TRP A 532 -5.93 1.34 8.85
N GLY A 533 -6.74 1.74 9.83
CA GLY A 533 -6.45 1.70 11.25
C GLY A 533 -6.52 0.31 11.90
N GLY A 534 -6.66 -0.76 11.10
CA GLY A 534 -6.62 -2.15 11.55
C GLY A 534 -7.92 -2.71 12.13
N LYS A 535 -8.91 -1.86 12.45
CA LYS A 535 -10.20 -2.29 13.01
C LYS A 535 -11.18 -2.81 11.95
N GLY A 536 -11.10 -2.31 10.71
CA GLY A 536 -11.99 -2.73 9.61
C GLY A 536 -11.69 -4.10 8.99
N LEU A 537 -10.55 -4.72 9.30
CA LEU A 537 -10.19 -6.06 8.79
C LEU A 537 -10.78 -7.21 9.64
N GLU A 538 -11.23 -6.95 10.87
CA GLU A 538 -11.86 -7.95 11.75
C GLU A 538 -13.38 -8.07 11.55
N SER A 539 -14.05 -7.09 10.94
CA SER A 539 -15.53 -7.02 10.87
C SER A 539 -16.17 -7.60 9.61
N LEU A 540 -15.43 -8.33 8.76
CA LEU A 540 -15.97 -8.95 7.54
C LEU A 540 -16.66 -10.29 7.87
N SER A 541 -17.91 -10.21 8.36
CA SER A 541 -18.75 -11.33 8.80
C SER A 541 -19.33 -12.18 7.66
N ILE A 542 -19.03 -13.48 7.65
CA ILE A 542 -19.30 -14.46 6.57
C ILE A 542 -20.79 -14.57 6.15
N VAL A 543 -21.13 -13.99 5.00
CA VAL A 543 -22.37 -14.06 4.19
C VAL A 543 -22.08 -14.53 2.74
N PRO A 544 -23.00 -15.11 1.95
CA PRO A 544 -22.82 -15.33 0.50
C PRO A 544 -22.36 -14.10 -0.33
N ALA A 545 -22.46 -12.90 0.25
CA ALA A 545 -21.86 -11.66 -0.23
C ALA A 545 -20.32 -11.70 -0.23
N HIS A 546 -19.63 -12.51 0.59
CA HIS A 546 -18.17 -12.70 0.45
C HIS A 546 -17.79 -13.43 -0.81
N LEU A 547 -18.68 -14.23 -1.40
CA LEU A 547 -18.36 -14.80 -2.70
C LEU A 547 -18.31 -13.68 -3.75
N VAL A 548 -19.28 -12.76 -3.71
CA VAL A 548 -19.30 -11.59 -4.60
C VAL A 548 -18.15 -10.63 -4.28
N ASN A 549 -17.88 -10.33 -3.02
CA ASN A 549 -16.80 -9.45 -2.59
C ASN A 549 -15.42 -10.06 -2.82
N ALA A 550 -15.26 -11.38 -2.68
CA ALA A 550 -14.03 -12.09 -3.01
C ALA A 550 -13.82 -12.14 -4.53
N VAL A 551 -14.88 -12.39 -5.31
CA VAL A 551 -14.81 -12.29 -6.77
C VAL A 551 -14.45 -10.86 -7.20
N LEU A 552 -15.05 -9.86 -6.58
CA LEU A 552 -14.72 -8.45 -6.84
C LEU A 552 -13.29 -8.12 -6.43
N CYS A 553 -12.87 -8.52 -5.22
CA CYS A 553 -11.50 -8.37 -4.71
C CYS A 553 -10.49 -9.05 -5.63
N PHE A 554 -10.81 -10.23 -6.16
CA PHE A 554 -9.97 -10.95 -7.09
C PHE A 554 -9.87 -10.24 -8.45
N ILE A 555 -11.00 -9.81 -9.02
CA ILE A 555 -11.05 -9.07 -10.29
C ILE A 555 -10.27 -7.76 -10.16
N VAL A 556 -10.53 -7.00 -9.09
CA VAL A 556 -9.86 -5.72 -8.82
C VAL A 556 -8.39 -5.95 -8.52
N GLY A 557 -8.04 -6.92 -7.68
CA GLY A 557 -6.66 -7.27 -7.34
C GLY A 557 -5.85 -7.63 -8.59
N ILE A 558 -6.42 -8.44 -9.49
CA ILE A 558 -5.80 -8.73 -10.80
C ILE A 558 -5.70 -7.47 -11.66
N TYR A 559 -6.73 -6.62 -11.69
CA TYR A 559 -6.69 -5.38 -12.45
C TYR A 559 -5.58 -4.45 -11.95
N VAL A 560 -5.49 -4.23 -10.64
CA VAL A 560 -4.44 -3.43 -9.98
C VAL A 560 -3.08 -4.03 -10.26
N LEU A 561 -2.91 -5.35 -10.10
CA LEU A 561 -1.64 -6.01 -10.39
C LEU A 561 -1.24 -5.87 -11.86
N ARG A 562 -2.18 -5.98 -12.80
CA ARG A 562 -1.93 -5.74 -14.22
C ARG A 562 -1.58 -4.29 -14.51
N ALA A 563 -2.22 -3.34 -13.83
CA ALA A 563 -1.91 -1.92 -13.95
C ALA A 563 -0.50 -1.62 -13.44
N ILE A 564 -0.14 -2.14 -12.26
CA ILE A 564 1.20 -2.01 -11.68
C ILE A 564 2.23 -2.70 -12.57
N LYS A 565 1.97 -3.93 -13.04
CA LYS A 565 2.85 -4.64 -13.98
C LYS A 565 3.11 -3.81 -15.24
N ARG A 566 2.04 -3.26 -15.83
CA ARG A 566 2.13 -2.44 -17.05
C ARG A 566 2.87 -1.14 -16.80
N TRP A 567 2.66 -0.50 -15.66
CA TRP A 567 3.38 0.71 -15.26
C TRP A 567 4.87 0.42 -14.99
N LEU A 568 5.15 -0.66 -14.26
CA LEU A 568 6.51 -1.09 -13.95
C LEU A 568 7.27 -1.40 -15.23
N ASP A 569 6.64 -2.11 -16.17
CA ASP A 569 7.21 -2.43 -17.46
C ASP A 569 7.28 -1.21 -18.38
N LYS A 570 6.25 -0.38 -18.55
CA LYS A 570 6.27 0.66 -19.59
C LYS A 570 6.82 2.02 -19.15
N ASP A 571 6.72 2.34 -17.86
CA ASP A 571 6.97 3.69 -17.36
C ASP A 571 8.16 3.76 -16.39
N PHE A 572 8.32 2.77 -15.50
CA PHE A 572 9.34 2.81 -14.44
C PHE A 572 10.68 2.19 -14.86
N LEU A 573 10.70 0.89 -15.17
CA LEU A 573 11.94 0.17 -15.52
C LEU A 573 12.63 0.63 -16.81
N PRO A 574 11.96 1.11 -17.88
CA PRO A 574 12.68 1.69 -19.02
C PRO A 574 13.45 2.96 -18.66
N LYS A 575 13.08 3.61 -17.55
CA LYS A 575 13.82 4.77 -17.03
C LYS A 575 14.95 4.37 -16.09
N THR A 576 15.20 3.09 -15.81
CA THR A 576 16.37 2.60 -15.05
C THR A 576 17.49 2.13 -16.00
N THR A 577 18.75 2.03 -15.55
CA THR A 577 19.90 1.58 -16.36
C THR A 577 19.95 0.04 -16.46
N MET A 578 18.82 -0.61 -16.19
CA MET A 578 18.76 -2.06 -16.13
C MET A 578 18.75 -2.65 -17.54
N ASP A 579 19.56 -3.68 -17.70
CA ASP A 579 19.57 -4.58 -18.83
C ASP A 579 18.21 -5.30 -18.99
N ILE A 580 17.89 -5.65 -20.23
CA ILE A 580 16.56 -6.19 -20.61
C ILE A 580 16.23 -7.46 -19.81
N GLY A 581 17.23 -8.33 -19.58
CA GLY A 581 17.07 -9.55 -18.79
C GLY A 581 16.63 -9.25 -17.35
N MET A 582 17.34 -8.35 -16.66
CA MET A 582 16.99 -7.94 -15.29
C MET A 582 15.59 -7.32 -15.21
N ARG A 583 15.22 -6.48 -16.19
CA ARG A 583 13.88 -5.87 -16.26
C ARG A 583 12.78 -6.94 -16.37
N VAL A 584 12.93 -7.89 -17.29
CA VAL A 584 11.94 -8.98 -17.46
C VAL A 584 11.85 -9.83 -16.19
N SER A 585 12.98 -10.17 -15.58
CA SER A 585 13.02 -10.94 -14.33
C SER A 585 12.33 -10.22 -13.18
N LEU A 586 12.59 -8.92 -12.99
CA LEU A 586 11.97 -8.10 -11.94
C LEU A 586 10.45 -7.96 -12.14
N VAL A 587 10.00 -7.67 -13.37
CA VAL A 587 8.56 -7.60 -13.67
C VAL A 587 7.88 -8.92 -13.38
N THR A 588 8.52 -10.04 -13.74
CA THR A 588 7.99 -11.39 -13.52
C THR A 588 7.93 -11.73 -12.04
N LEU A 589 9.01 -11.47 -11.29
CA LEU A 589 9.08 -11.71 -9.85
C LEU A 589 8.03 -10.89 -9.10
N PHE A 590 7.95 -9.58 -9.37
CA PHE A 590 6.94 -8.70 -8.78
C PHE A 590 5.51 -9.15 -9.11
N SER A 591 5.27 -9.55 -10.36
CA SER A 591 3.96 -10.07 -10.77
C SER A 591 3.60 -11.35 -10.04
N ASN A 592 4.53 -12.29 -9.90
CA ASN A 592 4.30 -13.58 -9.24
C ASN A 592 4.02 -13.41 -7.74
N VAL A 593 4.82 -12.58 -7.06
CA VAL A 593 4.57 -12.22 -5.65
C VAL A 593 3.22 -11.53 -5.50
N GLY A 594 2.91 -10.58 -6.40
CA GLY A 594 1.63 -9.90 -6.43
C GLY A 594 0.44 -10.84 -6.64
N TYR A 595 0.56 -11.86 -7.51
CA TYR A 595 -0.50 -12.86 -7.70
C TYR A 595 -0.75 -13.67 -6.43
N VAL A 596 0.31 -14.12 -5.75
CA VAL A 596 0.19 -14.82 -4.46
C VAL A 596 -0.51 -13.93 -3.44
N LEU A 597 -0.14 -12.65 -3.35
CA LEU A 597 -0.76 -11.71 -2.43
C LEU A 597 -2.24 -11.48 -2.74
N VAL A 598 -2.61 -11.30 -4.01
CA VAL A 598 -4.02 -11.14 -4.44
C VAL A 598 -4.83 -12.39 -4.10
N ILE A 599 -4.27 -13.58 -4.28
CA ILE A 599 -4.92 -14.85 -3.91
C ILE A 599 -5.13 -14.92 -2.40
N LEU A 600 -4.10 -14.62 -1.59
CA LEU A 600 -4.20 -14.61 -0.13
C LEU A 600 -5.23 -13.58 0.38
N LEU A 601 -5.24 -12.38 -0.20
CA LEU A 601 -6.21 -11.34 0.12
C LEU A 601 -7.64 -11.81 -0.22
N THR A 602 -7.82 -12.42 -1.39
CA THR A 602 -9.12 -12.98 -1.82
C THR A 602 -9.58 -14.08 -0.86
N LEU A 603 -8.69 -15.00 -0.48
CA LEU A 603 -8.97 -16.06 0.48
C LEU A 603 -9.35 -15.49 1.86
N SER A 604 -8.67 -14.43 2.31
CA SER A 604 -9.02 -13.70 3.52
C SER A 604 -10.42 -13.08 3.42
N THR A 605 -10.77 -12.44 2.30
CA THR A 605 -12.12 -11.88 2.10
C THR A 605 -13.23 -12.93 2.08
N MET A 606 -12.91 -14.20 1.77
CA MET A 606 -13.83 -15.34 1.90
C MET A 606 -14.06 -15.79 3.35
N GLY A 607 -13.40 -15.16 4.33
CA GLY A 607 -13.52 -15.48 5.75
C GLY A 607 -12.59 -16.61 6.22
N LEU A 608 -11.57 -16.97 5.43
CA LEU A 608 -10.53 -17.88 5.90
C LEU A 608 -9.70 -17.19 6.98
N GLN A 609 -9.68 -17.79 8.17
CA GLN A 609 -8.91 -17.30 9.30
C GLN A 609 -7.44 -17.12 8.90
N TRP A 610 -6.91 -15.91 9.11
CA TRP A 610 -5.50 -15.56 8.84
C TRP A 610 -4.52 -16.55 9.45
N ASN A 611 -4.84 -17.10 10.63
CA ASN A 611 -4.02 -18.13 11.28
C ASN A 611 -3.79 -19.35 10.38
N LYS A 612 -4.78 -19.80 9.59
CA LYS A 612 -4.64 -20.95 8.69
C LYS A 612 -3.78 -20.63 7.47
N LEU A 613 -3.92 -19.42 6.92
CA LEU A 613 -3.08 -18.94 5.82
C LEU A 613 -1.64 -18.71 6.27
N ALA A 614 -1.44 -18.22 7.50
CA ALA A 614 -0.13 -17.99 8.08
C ALA A 614 0.71 -19.27 8.14
N TRP A 615 0.12 -20.42 8.46
CA TRP A 615 0.83 -21.71 8.43
C TRP A 615 1.34 -22.08 7.03
N ILE A 616 0.52 -21.88 6.00
CA ILE A 616 0.89 -22.16 4.60
C ILE A 616 2.02 -21.22 4.16
N VAL A 617 1.88 -19.92 4.45
CA VAL A 617 2.90 -18.92 4.14
C VAL A 617 4.19 -19.19 4.90
N SER A 618 4.11 -19.65 6.15
CA SER A 618 5.27 -19.99 6.97
C SER A 618 6.02 -21.19 6.39
N ALA A 619 5.32 -22.27 6.06
CA ALA A 619 5.92 -23.45 5.43
C ALA A 619 6.54 -23.12 4.06
N LEU A 620 5.84 -22.34 3.23
CA LEU A 620 6.34 -21.89 1.93
C LEU A 620 7.56 -20.97 2.08
N SER A 621 7.55 -20.05 3.05
CA SER A 621 8.67 -19.15 3.32
C SER A 621 9.90 -19.91 3.78
N VAL A 622 9.73 -20.93 4.63
CA VAL A 622 10.82 -21.82 5.04
C VAL A 622 11.38 -22.58 3.83
N GLY A 623 10.52 -23.15 2.98
CA GLY A 623 10.95 -23.84 1.76
C GLY A 623 11.71 -22.94 0.78
N ILE A 624 11.21 -21.73 0.54
CA ILE A 624 11.89 -20.71 -0.29
C ILE A 624 13.21 -20.28 0.36
N GLY A 625 13.23 -20.09 1.67
CA GLY A 625 14.42 -19.74 2.44
C GLY A 625 15.54 -20.78 2.28
N PHE A 626 15.19 -22.07 2.39
CA PHE A 626 16.13 -23.16 2.11
C PHE A 626 16.61 -23.16 0.67
N GLY A 627 15.73 -22.94 -0.31
CA GLY A 627 16.10 -22.84 -1.73
C GLY A 627 17.01 -21.64 -2.06
N LEU A 628 16.85 -20.52 -1.34
CA LEU A 628 17.60 -19.29 -1.57
C LEU A 628 18.89 -19.20 -0.74
N GLN A 629 19.09 -20.12 0.20
CA GLN A 629 20.18 -20.09 1.17
C GLN A 629 21.56 -19.90 0.51
N GLU A 630 21.88 -20.67 -0.52
CA GLU A 630 23.16 -20.57 -1.23
C GLU A 630 23.33 -19.26 -1.99
N ILE A 631 22.24 -18.70 -2.55
CA ILE A 631 22.31 -17.41 -3.24
C ILE A 631 22.61 -16.29 -2.24
N VAL A 632 21.93 -16.29 -1.08
CA VAL A 632 22.15 -15.30 -0.01
C VAL A 632 23.56 -15.45 0.57
N LYS A 633 24.03 -16.66 0.82
CA LYS A 633 25.39 -16.94 1.30
C LYS A 633 26.45 -16.35 0.36
N ASN A 634 26.32 -16.57 -0.94
CA ASN A 634 27.23 -16.02 -1.94
C ASN A 634 27.14 -14.49 -2.05
N PHE A 635 25.94 -13.92 -1.94
CA PHE A 635 25.73 -12.47 -1.91
C PHE A 635 26.43 -11.82 -0.71
N ILE A 636 26.19 -12.32 0.50
CA ILE A 636 26.80 -11.82 1.74
C ILE A 636 28.33 -11.96 1.65
N SER A 637 28.82 -13.10 1.17
CA SER A 637 30.25 -13.32 0.97
C SER A 637 30.85 -12.32 -0.02
N GLY A 638 30.13 -11.98 -1.10
CA GLY A 638 30.53 -10.94 -2.04
C GLY A 638 30.62 -9.56 -1.40
N LEU A 639 29.67 -9.20 -0.55
CA LEU A 639 29.70 -7.93 0.19
C LEU A 639 30.92 -7.86 1.13
N ILE A 640 31.17 -8.93 1.88
CA ILE A 640 32.34 -9.06 2.78
C ILE A 640 33.65 -8.89 2.00
N LEU A 641 33.79 -9.56 0.85
CA LEU A 641 34.97 -9.43 -0.01
C LEU A 641 35.20 -7.98 -0.48
N LEU A 642 34.12 -7.24 -0.78
CA LEU A 642 34.22 -5.84 -1.22
C LEU A 642 34.55 -4.88 -0.08
N THR A 643 34.03 -5.13 1.13
CA THR A 643 34.22 -4.27 2.30
C THR A 643 35.55 -4.52 3.01
N GLU A 644 35.88 -5.77 3.30
CA GLU A 644 37.10 -6.15 4.03
C GLU A 644 38.32 -6.28 3.12
N ARG A 645 38.09 -6.55 1.82
CA ARG A 645 39.13 -6.68 0.79
C ARG A 645 40.28 -7.64 1.16
N PRO A 646 39.99 -8.89 1.61
CA PRO A 646 41.03 -9.90 1.84
C PRO A 646 41.71 -10.37 0.55
N VAL A 647 41.06 -10.13 -0.60
CA VAL A 647 41.60 -10.29 -1.94
C VAL A 647 41.09 -9.15 -2.82
N LYS A 648 41.88 -8.73 -3.81
CA LYS A 648 41.56 -7.61 -4.71
C LYS A 648 41.65 -8.03 -6.17
N VAL A 649 40.96 -7.29 -7.03
CA VAL A 649 41.12 -7.43 -8.48
C VAL A 649 42.58 -7.16 -8.84
N GLY A 650 43.20 -8.10 -9.55
CA GLY A 650 44.63 -8.11 -9.90
C GLY A 650 45.51 -8.98 -9.00
N ASP A 651 45.01 -9.46 -7.85
CA ASP A 651 45.78 -10.34 -6.97
C ASP A 651 45.94 -11.75 -7.56
N LEU A 652 47.12 -12.34 -7.37
CA LEU A 652 47.38 -13.75 -7.65
C LEU A 652 46.95 -14.58 -6.44
N VAL A 653 45.93 -15.42 -6.62
CA VAL A 653 45.34 -16.23 -5.55
C VAL A 653 45.37 -17.71 -5.90
N SER A 654 45.52 -18.53 -4.87
CA SER A 654 45.40 -19.98 -4.95
C SER A 654 44.33 -20.48 -3.99
N ILE A 655 43.29 -21.13 -4.52
CA ILE A 655 42.18 -21.73 -3.76
C ILE A 655 41.84 -23.11 -4.33
N SER A 656 41.82 -24.13 -3.48
CA SER A 656 41.39 -25.50 -3.85
C SER A 656 42.06 -26.07 -5.12
N GLY A 657 43.36 -25.80 -5.28
CA GLY A 657 44.16 -26.26 -6.43
C GLY A 657 44.05 -25.40 -7.69
N ILE A 658 43.27 -24.32 -7.66
CA ILE A 658 43.15 -23.34 -8.75
C ILE A 658 44.04 -22.14 -8.40
N GLU A 659 45.02 -21.83 -9.24
CA GLU A 659 45.91 -20.68 -9.11
C GLU A 659 45.74 -19.74 -10.31
N GLY A 660 45.54 -18.45 -10.04
CA GLY A 660 45.33 -17.46 -11.09
C GLY A 660 45.04 -16.05 -10.56
N ASP A 661 44.90 -15.10 -11.49
CA ASP A 661 44.69 -13.70 -11.18
C ASP A 661 43.21 -13.34 -11.11
N ILE A 662 42.80 -12.58 -10.09
CA ILE A 662 41.41 -12.12 -9.97
C ILE A 662 41.11 -11.06 -11.03
N ARG A 663 40.20 -11.36 -11.95
CA ARG A 663 39.77 -10.46 -13.03
C ARG A 663 38.63 -9.55 -12.62
N ARG A 664 37.60 -10.10 -11.96
CA ARG A 664 36.47 -9.33 -11.42
C ARG A 664 35.84 -10.04 -10.23
N ILE A 665 35.35 -9.25 -9.28
CA ILE A 665 34.54 -9.73 -8.16
C ILE A 665 33.11 -9.27 -8.43
N ASN A 666 32.22 -10.20 -8.78
CA ASN A 666 30.79 -9.90 -8.90
C ASN A 666 30.07 -10.19 -7.59
N VAL A 667 28.79 -9.83 -7.54
CA VAL A 667 27.94 -10.01 -6.35
C VAL A 667 27.87 -11.47 -5.85
N ARG A 668 27.90 -12.47 -6.76
CA ARG A 668 27.72 -13.89 -6.40
C ARG A 668 28.96 -14.77 -6.61
N ALA A 669 29.86 -14.34 -7.48
CA ALA A 669 31.02 -15.12 -7.85
C ALA A 669 32.18 -14.21 -8.27
N THR A 670 33.39 -14.70 -8.07
CA THR A 670 34.65 -14.07 -8.47
C THR A 670 35.22 -14.82 -9.66
N GLU A 671 35.73 -14.07 -10.63
CA GLU A 671 36.36 -14.62 -11.81
C GLU A 671 37.87 -14.61 -11.67
N ILE A 672 38.47 -15.79 -11.76
CA ILE A 672 39.90 -16.01 -11.65
C ILE A 672 40.39 -16.45 -13.04
N GLN A 673 41.36 -15.73 -13.59
CA GLN A 673 42.00 -16.06 -14.85
C GLN A 673 43.23 -16.92 -14.60
N LEU A 674 43.27 -18.10 -15.20
CA LEU A 674 44.39 -19.03 -15.08
C LEU A 674 45.53 -18.62 -16.03
N SER A 675 46.69 -19.26 -15.85
CA SER A 675 47.88 -19.04 -16.69
C SER A 675 47.65 -19.36 -18.18
N ASP A 676 46.71 -20.25 -18.49
CA ASP A 676 46.30 -20.58 -19.87
C ASP A 676 45.28 -19.57 -20.46
N LYS A 677 44.99 -18.48 -19.74
CA LYS A 677 44.02 -17.43 -20.04
C LYS A 677 42.55 -17.86 -19.93
N SER A 678 42.24 -19.09 -19.54
CA SER A 678 40.87 -19.51 -19.22
C SER A 678 40.36 -18.79 -17.97
N THR A 679 39.04 -18.64 -17.82
CA THR A 679 38.43 -17.98 -16.66
C THR A 679 37.60 -18.99 -15.88
N VAL A 680 37.93 -19.19 -14.61
CA VAL A 680 37.16 -20.00 -13.67
C VAL A 680 36.28 -19.09 -12.82
N ILE A 681 35.01 -19.46 -12.69
CA ILE A 681 34.02 -18.74 -11.89
C ILE A 681 33.91 -19.44 -10.54
N VAL A 682 34.41 -18.79 -9.49
CA VAL A 682 34.40 -19.31 -8.12
C VAL A 682 33.29 -18.63 -7.31
N PRO A 683 32.36 -19.38 -6.70
CA PRO A 683 31.36 -18.80 -5.80
C PRO A 683 32.02 -18.02 -4.66
N ASN A 684 31.51 -16.82 -4.36
CA ASN A 684 32.13 -15.96 -3.34
C ASN A 684 32.16 -16.63 -1.95
N SER A 685 31.19 -17.49 -1.65
CA SER A 685 31.19 -18.23 -0.39
C SER A 685 32.40 -19.12 -0.21
N GLN A 686 32.96 -19.68 -1.29
CA GLN A 686 34.17 -20.50 -1.21
C GLN A 686 35.40 -19.68 -0.81
N LEU A 687 35.53 -18.45 -1.34
CA LEU A 687 36.63 -17.54 -0.99
C LEU A 687 36.60 -17.09 0.48
N ILE A 688 35.44 -17.15 1.14
CA ILE A 688 35.29 -16.83 2.56
C ILE A 688 35.38 -18.08 3.44
N SER A 689 34.79 -19.20 3.00
CA SER A 689 34.71 -20.42 3.82
C SER A 689 35.92 -21.35 3.73
N GLN A 690 36.75 -21.21 2.70
CA GLN A 690 37.93 -22.06 2.48
C GLN A 690 39.23 -21.26 2.67
N ASN A 691 40.33 -21.96 2.91
CA ASN A 691 41.65 -21.34 2.98
C ASN A 691 42.06 -20.82 1.59
N VAL A 692 42.33 -19.52 1.52
CA VAL A 692 42.80 -18.84 0.29
C VAL A 692 44.22 -18.33 0.53
N ARG A 693 45.16 -18.71 -0.34
CA ARG A 693 46.49 -18.13 -0.35
C ARG A 693 46.50 -16.94 -1.30
N ASN A 694 46.67 -15.73 -0.77
CA ASN A 694 46.93 -14.53 -1.57
C ASN A 694 48.44 -14.34 -1.69
N ALA A 695 48.98 -14.45 -2.89
CA ALA A 695 50.42 -14.42 -3.13
C ALA A 695 50.96 -13.03 -3.48
N THR A 696 50.10 -12.01 -3.63
CA THR A 696 50.48 -10.63 -3.99
C THR A 696 50.03 -9.59 -2.96
N MET A 697 49.36 -10.00 -1.88
CA MET A 697 48.91 -9.09 -0.83
C MET A 697 50.08 -8.28 -0.27
N GLY A 698 49.96 -6.95 -0.32
CA GLY A 698 50.96 -6.04 0.24
C GLY A 698 52.31 -6.02 -0.49
N ASN A 699 52.36 -6.30 -1.79
CA ASN A 699 53.60 -6.39 -2.59
C ASN A 699 54.56 -7.48 -2.10
N ALA A 700 54.03 -8.68 -1.85
CA ALA A 700 54.82 -9.81 -1.39
C ALA A 700 55.93 -10.20 -2.41
N GLN A 701 57.18 -10.19 -1.94
CA GLN A 701 58.33 -10.72 -2.67
C GLN A 701 58.19 -12.24 -2.84
N GLY A 702 58.66 -12.75 -3.97
CA GLY A 702 58.74 -14.18 -4.20
C GLY A 702 60.04 -14.76 -3.64
N VAL A 703 60.03 -16.04 -3.25
CA VAL A 703 61.23 -16.76 -2.80
C VAL A 703 61.51 -17.92 -3.74
N VAL A 704 62.68 -17.91 -4.36
CA VAL A 704 63.16 -18.96 -5.26
C VAL A 704 64.14 -19.85 -4.51
N THR A 705 63.71 -21.06 -4.18
CA THR A 705 64.55 -22.09 -3.57
C THR A 705 64.88 -23.20 -4.57
N ILE A 706 66.17 -23.48 -4.73
CA ILE A 706 66.70 -24.58 -5.54
C ILE A 706 67.42 -25.56 -4.61
N LEU A 707 67.14 -26.85 -4.77
CA LEU A 707 67.72 -27.95 -4.00
C LEU A 707 68.58 -28.79 -4.94
N LEU A 708 69.86 -28.95 -4.58
CA LEU A 708 70.82 -29.71 -5.38
C LEU A 708 71.57 -30.69 -4.48
N THR A 709 71.78 -31.90 -4.99
CA THR A 709 72.50 -32.96 -4.30
C THR A 709 73.87 -33.16 -4.93
N PHE A 710 74.91 -33.05 -4.11
CA PHE A 710 76.30 -33.19 -4.49
C PHE A 710 76.90 -34.46 -3.84
N PRO A 711 77.94 -35.09 -4.43
CA PRO A 711 78.66 -36.20 -3.81
C PRO A 711 79.26 -35.89 -2.42
N LEU A 712 79.72 -36.89 -1.68
CA LEU A 712 80.30 -36.69 -0.32
C LEU A 712 81.75 -36.15 -0.37
N ASP A 713 82.43 -36.35 -1.48
CA ASP A 713 83.84 -36.03 -1.74
C ASP A 713 84.05 -34.61 -2.29
N ILE A 714 82.98 -33.80 -2.40
CA ILE A 714 83.10 -32.40 -2.84
C ILE A 714 83.56 -31.49 -1.69
N ASP A 715 84.16 -30.35 -2.04
CA ASP A 715 84.32 -29.24 -1.10
C ASP A 715 83.01 -28.45 -1.00
N PRO A 716 82.25 -28.55 0.11
CA PRO A 716 80.97 -27.87 0.25
C PRO A 716 81.12 -26.35 0.36
N VAL A 717 82.28 -25.85 0.80
CA VAL A 717 82.54 -24.41 0.92
C VAL A 717 82.69 -23.82 -0.48
N ARG A 718 83.47 -24.49 -1.34
CA ARG A 718 83.65 -24.07 -2.73
C ARG A 718 82.35 -24.08 -3.53
N VAL A 719 81.53 -25.12 -3.36
CA VAL A 719 80.24 -25.21 -4.05
C VAL A 719 79.27 -24.15 -3.53
N ARG A 720 79.29 -23.84 -2.23
CA ARG A 720 78.52 -22.73 -1.66
C ARG A 720 78.89 -21.39 -2.29
N GLU A 721 80.18 -21.09 -2.49
CA GLU A 721 80.62 -19.87 -3.16
C GLU A 721 80.09 -19.77 -4.58
N ILE A 722 80.21 -20.83 -5.38
CA ILE A 722 79.72 -20.88 -6.76
C ILE A 722 78.21 -20.64 -6.83
N LEU A 723 77.45 -21.27 -5.93
CA LEU A 723 75.99 -21.13 -5.89
C LEU A 723 75.57 -19.71 -5.46
N LEU A 724 76.32 -19.05 -4.57
CA LEU A 724 76.10 -17.66 -4.21
C LEU A 724 76.46 -16.71 -5.36
N GLU A 725 77.57 -16.93 -6.06
CA GLU A 725 77.96 -16.14 -7.24
C GLU A 725 76.84 -16.14 -8.29
N VAL A 726 76.32 -17.31 -8.65
CA VAL A 726 75.25 -17.41 -9.67
C VAL A 726 73.97 -16.71 -9.23
N TYR A 727 73.61 -16.79 -7.95
CA TYR A 727 72.43 -16.07 -7.43
C TYR A 727 72.63 -14.55 -7.39
N ASN A 728 73.85 -14.07 -7.10
CA ASN A 728 74.18 -12.65 -7.07
C ASN A 728 74.32 -12.04 -8.48
N GLU A 729 74.74 -12.82 -9.48
CA GLU A 729 74.87 -12.37 -10.87
C GLU A 729 73.51 -12.29 -11.61
N ASN A 730 72.46 -12.94 -11.11
CA ASN A 730 71.17 -12.99 -11.77
C ASN A 730 70.34 -11.71 -11.53
N GLU A 731 70.07 -10.94 -12.58
CA GLU A 731 69.34 -9.65 -12.51
C GLU A 731 67.95 -9.71 -11.85
N ARG A 732 67.31 -10.89 -11.78
CA ARG A 732 65.97 -11.04 -11.18
C ARG A 732 66.00 -11.26 -9.68
N ILE A 733 67.15 -11.61 -9.11
CA ILE A 733 67.33 -11.80 -7.66
C ILE A 733 67.58 -10.44 -7.01
N LEU A 734 66.91 -10.20 -5.89
CA LEU A 734 67.08 -9.00 -5.09
C LEU A 734 68.35 -9.10 -4.25
N GLU A 735 69.12 -8.01 -4.19
CA GLU A 735 70.28 -7.90 -3.30
C GLU A 735 69.88 -7.90 -1.82
N THR A 736 68.70 -7.39 -1.51
CA THR A 736 68.14 -7.37 -0.14
C THR A 736 66.73 -7.97 -0.11
N PRO A 737 66.49 -9.08 0.63
CA PRO A 737 67.45 -9.85 1.44
C PRO A 737 68.50 -10.60 0.63
N GLU A 738 69.72 -10.73 1.17
CA GLU A 738 70.84 -11.41 0.50
C GLU A 738 70.53 -12.90 0.24
N PRO A 739 70.94 -13.44 -0.92
CA PRO A 739 70.86 -14.88 -1.18
C PRO A 739 71.63 -15.68 -0.15
N SER A 740 71.11 -16.85 0.20
CA SER A 740 71.75 -17.74 1.16
C SER A 740 71.80 -19.18 0.66
N VAL A 741 72.92 -19.84 0.94
CA VAL A 741 73.10 -21.27 0.76
C VAL A 741 73.18 -21.90 2.14
N SER A 742 72.30 -22.87 2.39
CA SER A 742 72.28 -23.67 3.61
C SER A 742 72.52 -25.14 3.30
N PHE A 743 73.23 -25.80 4.22
CA PHE A 743 73.34 -27.24 4.22
C PHE A 743 72.03 -27.82 4.76
N LYS A 744 71.23 -28.46 3.90
CA LYS A 744 69.89 -28.91 4.27
C LYS A 744 69.89 -30.29 4.89
N ASP A 745 70.59 -31.24 4.27
CA ASP A 745 70.60 -32.64 4.69
C ASP A 745 71.85 -33.38 4.19
N LEU A 746 72.26 -34.43 4.91
CA LEU A 746 73.33 -35.35 4.52
C LEU A 746 72.73 -36.72 4.26
N THR A 747 72.56 -37.08 2.98
CA THR A 747 71.91 -38.32 2.57
C THR A 747 72.93 -39.37 2.12
N PRO A 748 72.57 -40.67 2.02
CA PRO A 748 73.44 -41.69 1.42
C PRO A 748 73.82 -41.39 -0.04
N ALA A 749 72.99 -40.59 -0.73
CA ALA A 749 73.28 -40.11 -2.08
C ALA A 749 74.23 -38.90 -2.07
N GLY A 750 74.51 -38.29 -0.94
CA GLY A 750 75.44 -37.17 -0.80
C GLY A 750 74.84 -35.94 -0.09
N ILE A 751 75.52 -34.82 -0.22
CA ILE A 751 75.25 -33.54 0.44
C ILE A 751 74.13 -32.78 -0.29
N VAL A 752 73.03 -32.46 0.41
CA VAL A 752 71.92 -31.66 -0.13
C VAL A 752 72.10 -30.21 0.29
N LEU A 753 72.39 -29.34 -0.67
CA LEU A 753 72.46 -27.89 -0.47
C LEU A 753 71.17 -27.23 -0.95
N SER A 754 70.70 -26.25 -0.17
CA SER A 754 69.53 -25.43 -0.49
C SER A 754 69.98 -24.00 -0.74
N VAL A 755 69.78 -23.50 -1.95
CA VAL A 755 70.07 -22.11 -2.32
C VAL A 755 68.76 -21.35 -2.41
N THR A 756 68.67 -20.22 -1.72
CA THR A 756 67.46 -19.40 -1.67
C THR A 756 67.79 -17.95 -2.00
N GLY A 757 66.97 -17.34 -2.85
CA GLY A 757 67.04 -15.92 -3.19
C GLY A 757 65.65 -15.34 -3.39
N ASN A 758 65.50 -14.06 -3.11
CA ASN A 758 64.22 -13.35 -3.24
C ASN A 758 64.10 -12.70 -4.61
N VAL A 759 62.89 -12.65 -5.16
CA VAL A 759 62.55 -11.96 -6.42
C VAL A 759 61.52 -10.86 -6.16
N ALA A 760 61.49 -9.84 -7.02
CA ALA A 760 60.61 -8.67 -6.86
C ALA A 760 59.11 -9.02 -6.83
N SER A 761 58.70 -10.12 -7.45
CA SER A 761 57.31 -10.57 -7.47
C SER A 761 57.22 -12.09 -7.53
N GLN A 762 56.21 -12.66 -6.87
CA GLN A 762 55.86 -14.08 -6.98
C GLN A 762 55.75 -14.56 -8.43
N ARG A 763 55.29 -13.71 -9.36
CA ARG A 763 55.12 -14.05 -10.78
C ARG A 763 56.44 -14.34 -11.51
N GLN A 764 57.56 -13.86 -10.98
CA GLN A 764 58.88 -14.05 -11.58
C GLN A 764 59.57 -15.35 -11.13
N ILE A 765 59.03 -16.06 -10.13
CA ILE A 765 59.67 -17.25 -9.55
C ILE A 765 59.99 -18.30 -10.60
N SER A 766 59.04 -18.64 -11.49
CA SER A 766 59.25 -19.71 -12.47
C SER A 766 60.35 -19.34 -13.47
N GLY A 767 60.34 -18.11 -13.97
CA GLY A 767 61.35 -17.58 -14.88
C GLY A 767 62.73 -17.52 -14.22
N ALA A 768 62.84 -16.91 -13.04
CA ALA A 768 64.10 -16.80 -12.30
C ALA A 768 64.67 -18.18 -11.94
N LYS A 769 63.83 -19.12 -11.49
CA LYS A 769 64.26 -20.49 -11.19
C LYS A 769 64.80 -21.21 -12.42
N SER A 770 64.15 -21.03 -13.57
CA SER A 770 64.60 -21.62 -14.83
C SER A 770 65.98 -21.08 -15.22
N ASP A 771 66.15 -19.76 -15.23
CA ASP A 771 67.41 -19.11 -15.60
C ASP A 771 68.55 -19.52 -14.66
N LEU A 772 68.31 -19.45 -13.35
CA LEU A 772 69.28 -19.89 -12.33
C LEU A 772 69.68 -21.35 -12.49
N LEU A 773 68.75 -22.27 -12.80
CA LEU A 773 69.10 -23.67 -13.03
C LEU A 773 70.03 -23.86 -14.24
N PHE A 774 69.82 -23.11 -15.34
CA PHE A 774 70.71 -23.15 -16.49
C PHE A 774 72.11 -22.62 -16.15
N ASP A 775 72.18 -21.50 -15.43
CA ASP A 775 73.43 -20.86 -15.04
C ASP A 775 74.22 -21.73 -14.04
N ILE A 776 73.54 -22.28 -13.02
CA ILE A 776 74.15 -23.18 -12.05
C ILE A 776 74.74 -24.41 -12.75
N LEU A 777 73.98 -25.08 -13.61
CA LEU A 777 74.48 -26.27 -14.31
C LEU A 777 75.66 -25.95 -15.24
N THR A 778 75.65 -24.78 -15.87
CA THR A 778 76.74 -24.32 -16.73
C THR A 778 78.01 -24.03 -15.92
N ARG A 779 77.88 -23.34 -14.78
CA ARG A 779 78.99 -22.97 -13.91
C ARG A 779 79.61 -24.19 -13.22
N LEU A 780 78.76 -25.09 -12.68
CA LEU A 780 79.21 -26.35 -12.09
C LEU A 780 80.00 -27.21 -13.07
N ARG A 781 79.54 -27.30 -14.33
CA ARG A 781 80.26 -28.05 -15.38
C ARG A 781 81.63 -27.43 -15.70
N LYS A 782 81.73 -26.10 -15.74
CA LYS A 782 82.99 -25.39 -16.03
C LYS A 782 84.04 -25.59 -14.94
N GLU A 783 83.62 -25.66 -13.68
CA GLU A 783 84.49 -25.86 -12.52
C GLU A 783 84.74 -27.35 -12.21
N GLY A 784 84.24 -28.28 -13.03
CA GLY A 784 84.43 -29.73 -12.85
C GLY A 784 83.62 -30.35 -11.70
N VAL A 785 82.65 -29.62 -11.13
CA VAL A 785 81.80 -30.11 -10.03
C VAL A 785 80.68 -30.98 -10.59
N VAL A 786 80.68 -32.26 -10.23
CA VAL A 786 79.68 -33.23 -10.69
C VAL A 786 78.53 -33.31 -9.68
N LEU A 787 77.30 -33.31 -10.16
CA LEU A 787 76.14 -33.61 -9.32
C LEU A 787 76.11 -35.09 -8.93
N SER A 788 75.52 -35.40 -7.79
CA SER A 788 75.49 -36.78 -7.33
C SER A 788 74.71 -37.66 -8.31
N LYS A 789 75.29 -38.82 -8.61
CA LYS A 789 74.64 -39.91 -9.34
C LYS A 789 74.23 -40.96 -8.32
N PRO A 790 73.08 -41.65 -8.50
CA PRO A 790 72.70 -42.76 -7.65
C PRO A 790 73.84 -43.78 -7.57
N GLN A 791 74.32 -44.08 -6.36
CA GLN A 791 75.36 -45.09 -6.17
C GLN A 791 74.73 -46.49 -6.15
N THR A 792 75.24 -47.36 -7.01
CA THR A 792 74.83 -48.77 -7.04
C THR A 792 76.01 -49.62 -6.56
N MET A 793 75.90 -50.19 -5.37
CA MET A 793 76.85 -51.20 -4.88
C MET A 793 76.48 -52.56 -5.48
N ILE A 794 77.34 -53.10 -6.35
CA ILE A 794 77.21 -54.47 -6.86
C ILE A 794 78.09 -55.36 -5.98
N ILE A 795 77.46 -56.21 -5.15
CA ILE A 795 78.18 -57.21 -4.34
C ILE A 795 78.28 -58.49 -5.16
N GLU A 796 79.45 -58.76 -5.72
CA GLU A 796 79.73 -60.04 -6.38
C GLU A 796 80.29 -61.04 -5.36
N ARG A 797 79.56 -62.13 -5.10
CA ARG A 797 79.98 -63.16 -4.14
C ARG A 797 80.76 -64.27 -4.86
N SER A 798 82.09 -64.16 -4.88
CA SER A 798 82.95 -65.23 -5.41
C SER A 798 82.98 -66.45 -4.48
N LYS A 799 82.76 -67.66 -5.04
CA LYS A 799 82.82 -68.96 -4.32
C LYS A 799 84.15 -69.68 -4.58
N SER A 800 85.26 -69.16 -4.06
CA SER A 800 86.51 -69.92 -3.87
C SER A 800 87.57 -69.06 -3.15
N GLY A 801 88.29 -69.67 -2.21
CA GLY A 801 89.11 -68.99 -1.19
C GLY A 801 90.41 -68.31 -1.66
N ASN A 802 90.97 -67.57 -0.70
CA ASN A 802 92.16 -66.70 -0.69
C ASN A 802 92.02 -65.35 -1.39
N VAL A 803 91.69 -64.31 -0.61
CA VAL A 803 91.84 -62.91 -1.00
C VAL A 803 93.09 -62.35 -0.33
N VAL A 804 94.15 -62.23 -1.13
CA VAL A 804 95.22 -61.25 -0.91
C VAL A 804 94.66 -59.92 -1.43
N VAL A 805 94.52 -58.92 -0.55
CA VAL A 805 94.18 -57.56 -0.99
C VAL A 805 95.48 -56.88 -1.36
N ASP A 806 95.81 -56.91 -2.65
CA ASP A 806 96.86 -56.05 -3.21
C ASP A 806 96.24 -54.71 -3.62
N LYS A 807 96.91 -53.63 -3.23
CA LYS A 807 96.58 -52.24 -3.56
C LYS A 807 96.81 -51.96 -5.04
N LEU A 808 95.93 -51.18 -5.67
CA LEU A 808 96.20 -50.26 -6.78
C LEU A 808 95.20 -49.08 -6.58
N GLU A 809 95.60 -47.83 -6.25
CA GLU A 809 96.26 -46.80 -7.11
C GLU A 809 95.49 -46.63 -8.44
N GLU A 810 94.93 -45.48 -8.83
CA GLU A 810 94.95 -44.05 -8.44
C GLU A 810 93.59 -43.43 -8.80
#